data_AF-A0A933WJH3-F1
#
_entry.id   AF-A0A933WJH3-F1
#
_cell.length_a   1.000
_cell.length_b   1.000
_cell.length_c   1.000
_cell.angle_alpha   90.00
_cell.angle_beta   90.00
_cell.angle_gamma   90.00
#
_symmetry.space_group_name_H-M   'P 1'
#
loop_
_entity.id
_entity.type
_entity.pdbx_description
1 polymer ?
#
loop_
_entity_poly.entity_id
_entity_poly.type
_entity_poly.pdbx_seq_one_letter_code
_entity_poly.pdbx_strand_id
1 'polypeptide(L)'
;MMKDRLQLALMPVVFALTLFVSAGLLFLVEPMIGKMILPLLGGTPAVWNTCMMFFQVLLLAGYCYAHIIAGRMTVKRQMIVHIAVLAFAFLVLPVGISRQWLSYGETHPIVAVLVMLLFSVGLPFFAVSASAPLLQKWFSATGHPSAGDPYFLYSASNVGSMLALISYPLLIEPRLTLAIQSRWWSAGYLILVAMTIIAAVLSLKKLSICYDENKASEGDSGDLPPQCAETAIKPSIRERLRWIAFSFVPSSLLLGVTTFISTNIAAIPLFWVVPLALYLLSFILVFARIPGIINRLMIFIFPPAILTLLFFELSDIRPSILVSFLVHLSAFFITAMVCHGELARRRPSARYLTEFYLWMSFGGLLGGIFNAVIAPLSFNTILEYPLGIIFASLLLPVLNANSRNSLSLLKKRLLYIGAPLILGLLTFWLVMEWPAGKLDLSLLDKVFGIGDSDSIITYAIPAFLCFGLIFMKRRFLFGCGVGAFVAAALIASTWDSNIVHRERSFFGVLEVRDKSSGAYRILTHGTTQHGIQSLDPKRSLEPLSYYHRQGPIGQVFKELSGHNRKSRIAIIGLGTGTLASYGRPDQQFTFYEIDPSVKHIATNTDLFTFLHNCRADWKIVLGDARLKLEDAPDNHYELMVIDAFSSDAIPVHLLTREALRLYLSKLSEKGLLAVHISNRYIDLEPVLQKLAQDAGLSGRIRDDDEDRKIHKYGSTWVIMSKNEAQMGRLAYDKRWRQLEGDHRSVWTDDFSNLLSALKRS
;
A
#
# COMPACT_ATOMS: atom_id res chain seq x y z
N MET A 1 -44.71 -29.17 2.10
CA MET A 1 -44.12 -29.38 0.75
C MET A 1 -43.71 -28.09 0.03
N MET A 2 -44.62 -27.18 -0.36
CA MET A 2 -44.24 -25.95 -1.10
C MET A 2 -43.43 -24.96 -0.24
N LYS A 3 -43.81 -24.78 1.04
CA LYS A 3 -43.04 -23.99 2.02
C LYS A 3 -41.63 -24.56 2.27
N ASP A 4 -41.49 -25.88 2.34
CA ASP A 4 -40.20 -26.54 2.61
C ASP A 4 -39.25 -26.44 1.41
N ARG A 5 -39.77 -26.55 0.18
CA ARG A 5 -39.00 -26.31 -1.06
C ARG A 5 -38.54 -24.86 -1.19
N LEU A 6 -39.41 -23.90 -0.90
CA LEU A 6 -39.06 -22.48 -0.90
C LEU A 6 -37.99 -22.16 0.14
N GLN A 7 -38.11 -22.70 1.35
CA GLN A 7 -37.10 -22.54 2.40
C GLN A 7 -35.77 -23.25 2.09
N LEU A 8 -35.81 -24.38 1.37
CA LEU A 8 -34.59 -25.05 0.89
C LEU A 8 -33.82 -24.15 -0.09
N ALA A 9 -34.52 -23.50 -1.01
CA ALA A 9 -33.92 -22.59 -1.99
C ALA A 9 -33.47 -21.25 -1.39
N LEU A 10 -34.23 -20.71 -0.42
CA LEU A 10 -33.98 -19.40 0.17
C LEU A 10 -32.78 -19.39 1.13
N MET A 11 -32.51 -20.51 1.81
CA MET A 11 -31.49 -20.57 2.86
C MET A 11 -30.07 -20.26 2.33
N PRO A 12 -29.54 -20.92 1.27
CA PRO A 12 -28.24 -20.56 0.71
C PRO A 12 -28.15 -19.10 0.27
N VAL A 13 -29.24 -18.54 -0.25
CA VAL A 13 -29.30 -17.15 -0.71
C VAL A 13 -29.19 -16.18 0.46
N VAL A 14 -29.92 -16.40 1.56
CA VAL A 14 -29.82 -15.57 2.77
C VAL A 14 -28.41 -15.61 3.34
N PHE A 15 -27.80 -16.79 3.44
CA PHE A 15 -26.43 -16.93 3.93
C PHE A 15 -25.42 -16.23 3.01
N ALA A 16 -25.55 -16.41 1.70
CA ALA A 16 -24.68 -15.77 0.71
C ALA A 16 -24.81 -14.25 0.75
N LEU A 17 -26.03 -13.70 0.79
CA LEU A 17 -26.28 -12.25 0.90
C LEU A 17 -25.79 -11.68 2.22
N THR A 18 -25.98 -12.38 3.33
CA THR A 18 -25.49 -11.93 4.65
C THR A 18 -23.97 -11.85 4.66
N LEU A 19 -23.30 -12.87 4.11
CA LEU A 19 -21.84 -12.88 3.96
C LEU A 19 -21.34 -11.82 2.98
N PHE A 20 -22.06 -11.60 1.87
CA PHE A 20 -21.76 -10.54 0.92
C PHE A 20 -21.80 -9.16 1.58
N VAL A 21 -22.88 -8.85 2.32
CA VAL A 21 -23.03 -7.56 3.04
C VAL A 21 -21.99 -7.44 4.14
N SER A 22 -21.77 -8.51 4.93
CA SER A 22 -20.75 -8.56 5.97
C SER A 22 -19.37 -8.22 5.43
N ALA A 23 -18.97 -8.88 4.35
CA ALA A 23 -17.67 -8.69 3.74
C ALA A 23 -17.56 -7.35 3.01
N GLY A 24 -18.65 -6.89 2.38
CA GLY A 24 -18.71 -5.56 1.78
C GLY A 24 -18.48 -4.45 2.82
N LEU A 25 -19.10 -4.57 4.01
CA LEU A 25 -18.88 -3.61 5.10
C LEU A 25 -17.43 -3.61 5.60
N LEU A 26 -16.80 -4.78 5.75
CA LEU A 26 -15.38 -4.86 6.11
C LEU A 26 -14.52 -4.09 5.11
N PHE A 27 -14.69 -4.33 3.81
CA PHE A 27 -13.83 -3.72 2.79
C PHE A 27 -14.21 -2.27 2.44
N LEU A 28 -15.40 -1.78 2.83
CA LEU A 28 -15.75 -0.36 2.74
C LEU A 28 -15.14 0.45 3.88
N VAL A 29 -15.00 -0.13 5.08
CA VAL A 29 -14.52 0.61 6.26
C VAL A 29 -13.02 0.91 6.17
N GLU A 30 -12.25 0.01 5.56
CA GLU A 30 -10.79 0.14 5.43
C GLU A 30 -10.36 1.43 4.69
N PRO A 31 -10.79 1.70 3.44
CA PRO A 31 -10.43 2.93 2.74
C PRO A 31 -11.10 4.19 3.32
N MET A 32 -12.29 4.05 3.92
CA MET A 32 -12.96 5.15 4.64
C MET A 32 -12.13 5.64 5.82
N ILE A 33 -11.69 4.71 6.67
CA ILE A 33 -10.82 5.00 7.80
C ILE A 33 -9.46 5.50 7.33
N GLY A 34 -8.87 4.87 6.30
CA GLY A 34 -7.62 5.33 5.70
C GLY A 34 -7.69 6.81 5.32
N LYS A 35 -8.81 7.25 4.73
CA LYS A 35 -9.03 8.66 4.38
C LYS A 35 -9.24 9.57 5.60
N MET A 36 -9.85 9.08 6.67
CA MET A 36 -10.00 9.83 7.93
C MET A 36 -8.65 10.01 8.66
N ILE A 37 -7.72 9.05 8.52
CA ILE A 37 -6.38 9.07 9.15
C ILE A 37 -5.36 9.86 8.31
N LEU A 38 -5.52 9.85 6.98
CA LEU A 38 -4.61 10.50 6.04
C LEU A 38 -4.19 11.92 6.47
N PRO A 39 -5.10 12.79 6.97
CA PRO A 39 -4.76 14.14 7.39
C PRO A 39 -3.82 14.27 8.58
N LEU A 40 -3.56 13.17 9.26
CA LEU A 40 -2.93 13.17 10.55
C LEU A 40 -1.55 12.52 10.52
N LEU A 41 -1.36 11.56 9.60
CA LEU A 41 -0.16 10.71 9.53
C LEU A 41 0.48 10.70 8.13
N GLY A 42 -0.12 11.41 7.17
CA GLY A 42 0.33 11.48 5.78
C GLY A 42 -0.12 10.29 4.93
N GLY A 43 0.20 10.35 3.63
CA GLY A 43 -0.23 9.39 2.60
C GLY A 43 0.79 8.34 2.21
N THR A 44 1.68 7.95 3.12
CA THR A 44 2.77 7.03 2.76
C THR A 44 2.28 5.58 2.67
N PRO A 45 2.94 4.74 1.85
CA PRO A 45 2.64 3.30 1.79
C PRO A 45 2.75 2.60 3.15
N ALA A 46 3.57 3.12 4.06
CA ALA A 46 3.74 2.57 5.42
C ALA A 46 2.47 2.73 6.28
N VAL A 47 1.74 3.85 6.17
CA VAL A 47 0.46 4.04 6.87
C VAL A 47 -0.54 2.98 6.40
N TRP A 48 -0.63 2.77 5.08
CA TRP A 48 -1.49 1.74 4.50
C TRP A 48 -1.13 0.33 4.98
N ASN A 49 0.16 -0.04 4.90
CA ASN A 49 0.63 -1.34 5.36
C ASN A 49 0.34 -1.55 6.85
N THR A 50 0.44 -0.50 7.66
CA THR A 50 0.10 -0.53 9.10
C THR A 50 -1.40 -0.74 9.31
N CYS A 51 -2.26 -0.03 8.56
CA CYS A 51 -3.71 -0.23 8.58
C CYS A 51 -4.09 -1.66 8.14
N MET A 52 -3.51 -2.16 7.05
CA MET A 52 -3.73 -3.53 6.57
C MET A 52 -3.31 -4.56 7.62
N MET A 53 -2.15 -4.39 8.25
CA MET A 53 -1.71 -5.24 9.35
C MET A 53 -2.70 -5.21 10.52
N PHE A 54 -3.19 -4.04 10.93
CA PHE A 54 -4.20 -3.92 11.98
C PHE A 54 -5.47 -4.71 11.62
N PHE A 55 -6.01 -4.51 10.42
CA PHE A 55 -7.21 -5.22 9.97
C PHE A 55 -6.99 -6.74 9.90
N GLN A 56 -5.78 -7.19 9.53
CA GLN A 56 -5.41 -8.61 9.59
C GLN A 56 -5.34 -9.16 11.02
N VAL A 57 -4.84 -8.37 12.00
CA VAL A 57 -4.86 -8.75 13.42
C VAL A 57 -6.30 -8.92 13.90
N LEU A 58 -7.17 -7.96 13.60
CA LEU A 58 -8.57 -7.99 14.03
C LEU A 58 -9.39 -9.07 13.29
N LEU A 59 -9.06 -9.37 12.04
CA LEU A 59 -9.59 -10.50 11.29
C LEU A 59 -9.21 -11.83 11.95
N LEU A 60 -7.93 -12.01 12.30
CA LEU A 60 -7.45 -13.18 13.01
C LEU A 60 -8.12 -13.31 14.39
N ALA A 61 -8.28 -12.21 15.12
CA ALA A 61 -8.96 -12.19 16.41
C ALA A 61 -10.42 -12.64 16.28
N GLY A 62 -11.16 -12.14 15.28
CA GLY A 62 -12.53 -12.56 15.00
C GLY A 62 -12.62 -14.04 14.61
N TYR A 63 -11.67 -14.53 13.82
CA TYR A 63 -11.60 -15.96 13.44
C TYR A 63 -11.23 -16.86 14.62
N CYS A 64 -10.35 -16.39 15.52
CA CYS A 64 -10.01 -17.06 16.76
C CYS A 64 -11.23 -17.17 17.67
N TYR A 65 -11.94 -16.07 17.87
CA TYR A 65 -13.22 -16.04 18.58
C TYR A 65 -14.22 -17.03 17.97
N ALA A 66 -14.43 -16.98 16.65
CA ALA A 66 -15.32 -17.88 15.94
C ALA A 66 -14.93 -19.35 16.13
N HIS A 67 -13.65 -19.68 16.06
CA HIS A 67 -13.14 -21.04 16.28
C HIS A 67 -13.38 -21.52 17.72
N ILE A 68 -13.10 -20.67 18.72
CA ILE A 68 -13.29 -21.00 20.14
C ILE A 68 -14.77 -21.29 20.44
N ILE A 69 -15.68 -20.41 20.02
CA ILE A 69 -17.11 -20.62 20.30
C ILE A 69 -17.68 -21.79 19.49
N ALA A 70 -17.21 -22.00 18.25
CA ALA A 70 -17.62 -23.13 17.43
C ALA A 70 -17.20 -24.49 18.03
N GLY A 71 -16.07 -24.52 18.75
CA GLY A 71 -15.56 -25.72 19.41
C GLY A 71 -16.11 -25.97 20.82
N ARG A 72 -16.55 -24.93 21.54
CA ARG A 72 -16.96 -25.02 22.95
C ARG A 72 -18.46 -24.91 23.20
N MET A 73 -19.23 -24.40 22.25
CA MET A 73 -20.65 -24.07 22.45
C MET A 73 -21.54 -24.77 21.44
N THR A 74 -22.80 -25.00 21.82
CA THR A 74 -23.84 -25.43 20.86
C THR A 74 -24.15 -24.31 19.87
N VAL A 75 -24.61 -24.66 18.66
CA VAL A 75 -24.95 -23.68 17.60
C VAL A 75 -25.92 -22.60 18.09
N LYS A 76 -26.91 -22.98 18.91
CA LYS A 76 -27.85 -22.05 19.57
C LYS A 76 -27.14 -20.98 20.42
N ARG A 77 -26.20 -21.40 21.27
CA ARG A 77 -25.43 -20.49 22.12
C ARG A 77 -24.49 -19.61 21.29
N GLN A 78 -23.87 -20.16 20.24
CA GLN A 78 -23.04 -19.38 19.31
C GLN A 78 -23.82 -18.23 18.68
N MET A 79 -25.06 -18.48 18.25
CA MET A 79 -25.94 -17.45 17.66
C MET A 79 -26.23 -16.33 18.66
N ILE A 80 -26.62 -16.65 19.90
CA ILE A 80 -26.92 -15.66 20.94
C ILE A 80 -25.69 -14.80 21.25
N VAL A 81 -24.54 -15.45 21.49
CA VAL A 81 -23.30 -14.74 21.82
C VAL A 81 -22.85 -13.85 20.67
N HIS A 82 -22.92 -14.33 19.42
CA HIS A 82 -22.52 -13.53 18.27
C HIS A 82 -23.45 -12.35 18.00
N ILE A 83 -24.77 -12.52 18.15
CA ILE A 83 -25.73 -11.42 18.05
C ILE A 83 -25.46 -10.38 19.16
N ALA A 84 -25.11 -10.81 20.38
CA ALA A 84 -24.73 -9.90 21.46
C ALA A 84 -23.43 -9.13 21.15
N VAL A 85 -22.43 -9.79 20.54
CA VAL A 85 -21.18 -9.13 20.09
C VAL A 85 -21.48 -8.10 18.99
N LEU A 86 -22.33 -8.42 18.03
CA LEU A 86 -22.78 -7.46 17.01
C LEU A 86 -23.53 -6.28 17.64
N ALA A 87 -24.40 -6.54 18.62
CA ALA A 87 -25.12 -5.47 19.32
C ALA A 87 -24.18 -4.58 20.15
N PHE A 88 -23.15 -5.15 20.78
CA PHE A 88 -22.19 -4.40 21.58
C PHE A 88 -21.38 -3.41 20.75
N ALA A 89 -21.15 -3.70 19.46
CA ALA A 89 -20.46 -2.78 18.57
C ALA A 89 -21.21 -1.48 18.27
N PHE A 90 -22.53 -1.38 18.56
CA PHE A 90 -23.27 -0.12 18.41
C PHE A 90 -22.74 1.01 19.31
N LEU A 91 -21.99 0.68 20.38
CA LEU A 91 -21.41 1.67 21.30
C LEU A 91 -20.41 2.64 20.65
N VAL A 92 -19.83 2.25 19.51
CA VAL A 92 -18.81 3.06 18.80
C VAL A 92 -19.30 3.53 17.43
N LEU A 93 -20.60 3.39 17.13
CA LEU A 93 -21.21 3.89 15.90
C LEU A 93 -21.87 5.25 16.13
N PRO A 94 -21.79 6.20 15.17
CA PRO A 94 -21.11 6.09 13.88
C PRO A 94 -19.58 6.15 14.02
N VAL A 95 -18.87 5.42 13.14
CA VAL A 95 -17.41 5.35 13.15
C VAL A 95 -16.82 6.75 12.91
N GLY A 96 -15.89 7.17 13.76
CA GLY A 96 -15.23 8.46 13.64
C GLY A 96 -13.86 8.47 14.30
N ILE A 97 -13.04 9.44 13.91
CA ILE A 97 -11.69 9.64 14.46
C ILE A 97 -11.66 10.95 15.25
N SER A 98 -11.27 10.87 16.52
CA SER A 98 -11.03 12.05 17.34
C SER A 98 -9.57 12.50 17.22
N ARG A 99 -9.35 13.80 17.00
CA ARG A 99 -8.01 14.41 16.91
C ARG A 99 -7.23 14.36 18.22
N GLN A 100 -7.91 14.17 19.36
CA GLN A 100 -7.27 14.15 20.69
C GLN A 100 -6.26 13.01 20.87
N TRP A 101 -6.43 11.91 20.12
CA TRP A 101 -5.57 10.72 20.20
C TRP A 101 -4.21 10.88 19.47
N LEU A 102 -3.98 12.00 18.78
CA LEU A 102 -2.77 12.26 17.99
C LEU A 102 -1.57 12.76 18.79
N SER A 103 -1.81 13.36 19.96
CA SER A 103 -0.76 13.91 20.81
C SER A 103 0.29 12.87 21.24
N TYR A 104 -0.04 11.57 21.16
CA TYR A 104 0.86 10.46 21.49
C TYR A 104 1.75 9.98 20.32
N GLY A 105 1.58 10.51 19.09
CA GLY A 105 2.17 9.94 17.87
C GLY A 105 3.51 10.49 17.40
N GLU A 106 4.11 11.45 18.10
CA GLU A 106 5.31 12.16 17.62
C GLU A 106 6.57 11.29 17.60
N THR A 107 6.66 10.27 18.45
CA THR A 107 7.83 9.38 18.55
C THR A 107 7.61 8.02 17.88
N HIS A 108 6.37 7.52 17.82
CA HIS A 108 6.05 6.20 17.27
C HIS A 108 4.77 6.24 16.41
N PRO A 109 4.87 6.64 15.12
CA PRO A 109 3.71 6.77 14.22
C PRO A 109 2.86 5.50 14.11
N ILE A 110 3.50 4.32 14.04
CA ILE A 110 2.82 3.02 13.95
C ILE A 110 1.90 2.80 15.16
N VAL A 111 2.39 3.06 16.37
CA VAL A 111 1.62 2.84 17.61
C VAL A 111 0.41 3.75 17.65
N ALA A 112 0.56 5.01 17.22
CA ALA A 112 -0.55 5.96 17.14
C ALA A 112 -1.64 5.49 16.16
N VAL A 113 -1.28 4.99 14.96
CA VAL A 113 -2.24 4.38 14.02
C VAL A 113 -3.00 3.25 14.72
N LEU A 114 -2.29 2.30 15.35
CA LEU A 114 -2.90 1.11 15.94
C LEU A 114 -3.87 1.45 17.07
N VAL A 115 -3.51 2.38 17.95
CA VAL A 115 -4.38 2.84 19.05
C VAL A 115 -5.62 3.55 18.50
N MET A 116 -5.44 4.43 17.53
CA MET A 116 -6.55 5.15 16.89
C MET A 116 -7.54 4.18 16.22
N LEU A 117 -7.04 3.18 15.49
CA LEU A 117 -7.85 2.17 14.83
C LEU A 117 -8.59 1.28 15.84
N LEU A 118 -7.92 0.89 16.93
CA LEU A 118 -8.51 0.04 17.97
C LEU A 118 -9.77 0.67 18.58
N PHE A 119 -9.72 1.96 18.92
CA PHE A 119 -10.83 2.67 19.56
C PHE A 119 -11.87 3.24 18.58
N SER A 120 -11.53 3.44 17.31
CA SER A 120 -12.48 3.96 16.31
C SER A 120 -13.27 2.86 15.60
N VAL A 121 -12.60 1.80 15.14
CA VAL A 121 -13.20 0.77 14.27
C VAL A 121 -12.94 -0.66 14.74
N GLY A 122 -12.05 -0.86 15.71
CA GLY A 122 -11.63 -2.19 16.16
C GLY A 122 -12.80 -3.10 16.57
N LEU A 123 -13.71 -2.59 17.41
CA LEU A 123 -14.88 -3.36 17.87
C LEU A 123 -15.84 -3.78 16.74
N PRO A 124 -16.36 -2.86 15.89
CA PRO A 124 -17.24 -3.24 14.79
C PRO A 124 -16.52 -4.14 13.79
N PHE A 125 -15.25 -3.88 13.46
CA PHE A 125 -14.49 -4.74 12.55
C PHE A 125 -14.35 -6.17 13.11
N PHE A 126 -14.00 -6.32 14.40
CA PHE A 126 -13.93 -7.62 15.07
C PHE A 126 -15.26 -8.39 15.00
N ALA A 127 -16.37 -7.70 15.26
CA ALA A 127 -17.69 -8.30 15.25
C ALA A 127 -18.08 -8.77 13.83
N VAL A 128 -17.83 -7.97 12.80
CA VAL A 128 -18.14 -8.34 11.42
C VAL A 128 -17.20 -9.43 10.90
N SER A 129 -15.91 -9.41 11.27
CA SER A 129 -14.92 -10.38 10.79
C SER A 129 -15.23 -11.81 11.23
N ALA A 130 -15.79 -11.99 12.44
CA ALA A 130 -16.23 -13.29 12.93
C ALA A 130 -17.44 -13.89 12.18
N SER A 131 -18.21 -13.08 11.46
CA SER A 131 -19.44 -13.53 10.79
C SER A 131 -19.18 -14.55 9.68
N ALA A 132 -18.07 -14.41 8.94
CA ALA A 132 -17.75 -15.31 7.84
C ALA A 132 -17.61 -16.79 8.25
N PRO A 133 -16.71 -17.15 9.18
CA PRO A 133 -16.58 -18.53 9.65
C PRO A 133 -17.81 -19.03 10.42
N LEU A 134 -18.50 -18.16 11.17
CA LEU A 134 -19.67 -18.56 11.96
C LEU A 134 -20.89 -18.87 11.09
N LEU A 135 -21.22 -18.01 10.13
CA LEU A 135 -22.35 -18.26 9.23
C LEU A 135 -22.10 -19.51 8.38
N GLN A 136 -20.88 -19.72 7.88
CA GLN A 136 -20.54 -20.98 7.19
C GLN A 136 -20.67 -22.19 8.12
N LYS A 137 -20.27 -22.07 9.39
CA LYS A 137 -20.44 -23.13 10.39
C LYS A 137 -21.92 -23.42 10.66
N TRP A 138 -22.74 -22.39 10.83
CA TRP A 138 -24.19 -22.55 11.05
C TRP A 138 -24.87 -23.17 9.84
N PHE A 139 -24.47 -22.80 8.62
CA PHE A 139 -24.97 -23.43 7.39
C PHE A 139 -24.58 -24.91 7.30
N SER A 140 -23.33 -25.25 7.66
CA SER A 140 -22.86 -26.66 7.67
C SER A 140 -23.60 -27.55 8.67
N ALA A 141 -24.22 -26.94 9.70
CA ALA A 141 -25.01 -27.65 10.69
C ALA A 141 -26.49 -27.84 10.26
N THR A 142 -26.86 -27.41 9.05
CA THR A 142 -28.23 -27.60 8.52
C THR A 142 -28.31 -28.87 7.67
N GLY A 143 -29.51 -29.45 7.53
CA GLY A 143 -29.76 -30.58 6.62
C GLY A 143 -29.84 -30.21 5.13
N HIS A 144 -29.21 -29.12 4.69
CA HIS A 144 -29.22 -28.73 3.28
C HIS A 144 -28.24 -29.59 2.45
N PRO A 145 -28.55 -29.99 1.20
CA PRO A 145 -27.66 -30.83 0.39
C PRO A 145 -26.24 -30.25 0.22
N SER A 146 -26.13 -28.93 0.08
CA SER A 146 -24.83 -28.23 -0.02
C SER A 146 -24.14 -27.97 1.33
N ALA A 147 -24.70 -28.40 2.47
CA ALA A 147 -24.14 -28.15 3.80
C ALA A 147 -22.79 -28.86 4.03
N GLY A 148 -22.53 -29.96 3.33
CA GLY A 148 -21.27 -30.72 3.41
C GLY A 148 -20.04 -29.98 2.86
N ASP A 149 -20.23 -29.02 1.94
CA ASP A 149 -19.16 -28.21 1.34
C ASP A 149 -19.59 -26.72 1.30
N PRO A 150 -19.65 -26.02 2.45
CA PRO A 150 -20.15 -24.65 2.56
C PRO A 150 -19.18 -23.60 1.97
N TYR A 151 -18.00 -24.02 1.49
CA TYR A 151 -16.93 -23.14 1.05
C TYR A 151 -17.28 -22.27 -0.17
N PHE A 152 -18.32 -22.61 -0.95
CA PHE A 152 -18.82 -21.73 -2.02
C PHE A 152 -19.34 -20.40 -1.49
N LEU A 153 -19.81 -20.35 -0.23
CA LEU A 153 -20.23 -19.11 0.44
C LEU A 153 -19.06 -18.15 0.66
N TYR A 154 -17.83 -18.66 0.70
CA TYR A 154 -16.62 -17.84 0.74
C TYR A 154 -16.43 -17.04 -0.56
N SER A 155 -16.81 -17.59 -1.71
CA SER A 155 -16.80 -16.84 -2.97
C SER A 155 -17.78 -15.67 -2.92
N ALA A 156 -19.00 -15.85 -2.39
CA ALA A 156 -19.98 -14.76 -2.23
C ALA A 156 -19.45 -13.64 -1.32
N SER A 157 -18.80 -14.01 -0.21
CA SER A 157 -18.10 -13.07 0.67
C SER A 157 -17.03 -12.26 -0.08
N ASN A 158 -16.14 -12.92 -0.84
CA ASN A 158 -15.07 -12.22 -1.56
C ASN A 158 -15.59 -11.35 -2.73
N VAL A 159 -16.70 -11.74 -3.38
CA VAL A 159 -17.36 -10.86 -4.37
C VAL A 159 -17.87 -9.59 -3.70
N GLY A 160 -18.48 -9.70 -2.52
CA GLY A 160 -18.88 -8.54 -1.71
C GLY A 160 -17.71 -7.64 -1.36
N SER A 161 -16.60 -8.21 -0.88
CA SER A 161 -15.35 -7.51 -0.61
C SER A 161 -14.81 -6.76 -1.83
N MET A 162 -14.74 -7.41 -2.99
CA MET A 162 -14.16 -6.85 -4.20
C MET A 162 -15.03 -5.71 -4.76
N LEU A 163 -16.36 -5.89 -4.78
CA LEU A 163 -17.29 -4.85 -5.23
C LEU A 163 -17.25 -3.63 -4.30
N ALA A 164 -17.23 -3.84 -2.99
CA ALA A 164 -17.04 -2.78 -2.00
C ALA A 164 -15.76 -1.98 -2.29
N LEU A 165 -14.63 -2.68 -2.42
CA LEU A 165 -13.32 -2.07 -2.63
C LEU A 165 -13.24 -1.25 -3.93
N ILE A 166 -13.78 -1.77 -5.05
CA ILE A 166 -13.79 -1.07 -6.35
C ILE A 166 -14.79 0.09 -6.33
N SER A 167 -15.94 -0.09 -5.69
CA SER A 167 -16.98 0.94 -5.60
C SER A 167 -16.54 2.14 -4.77
N TYR A 168 -15.63 1.95 -3.80
CA TYR A 168 -15.21 3.02 -2.92
C TYR A 168 -14.64 4.22 -3.70
N PRO A 169 -13.55 4.08 -4.47
CA PRO A 169 -13.01 5.23 -5.20
C PRO A 169 -13.81 5.65 -6.42
N LEU A 170 -14.56 4.76 -7.06
CA LEU A 170 -15.29 5.07 -8.31
C LEU A 170 -16.68 5.69 -8.06
N LEU A 171 -17.34 5.25 -6.99
CA LEU A 171 -18.74 5.58 -6.70
C LEU A 171 -18.90 6.42 -5.45
N ILE A 172 -18.27 6.01 -4.35
CA ILE A 172 -18.49 6.56 -3.00
C ILE A 172 -17.67 7.83 -2.79
N GLU A 173 -16.34 7.72 -2.91
CA GLU A 173 -15.38 8.79 -2.66
C GLU A 173 -15.65 10.07 -3.47
N PRO A 174 -15.97 10.01 -4.79
CA PRO A 174 -16.16 11.22 -5.58
C PRO A 174 -17.45 11.98 -5.27
N ARG A 175 -18.39 11.37 -4.54
CA ARG A 175 -19.77 11.87 -4.39
C ARG A 175 -20.19 12.11 -2.95
N LEU A 176 -19.58 11.44 -1.98
CA LEU A 176 -20.03 11.43 -0.59
C LEU A 176 -18.94 11.94 0.35
N THR A 177 -19.32 12.78 1.30
CA THR A 177 -18.43 13.21 2.39
C THR A 177 -18.23 12.10 3.42
N LEU A 178 -17.12 12.12 4.17
CA LEU A 178 -16.79 11.07 5.14
C LEU A 178 -17.85 10.94 6.24
N ALA A 179 -18.46 12.04 6.68
CA ALA A 179 -19.59 12.02 7.61
C ALA A 179 -20.79 11.24 7.07
N ILE A 180 -21.12 11.40 5.78
CA ILE A 180 -22.22 10.65 5.16
C ILE A 180 -21.82 9.18 5.01
N GLN A 181 -20.60 8.90 4.56
CA GLN A 181 -20.09 7.52 4.43
C GLN A 181 -20.20 6.76 5.75
N SER A 182 -19.79 7.37 6.87
CA SER A 182 -19.86 6.75 8.20
C SER A 182 -21.31 6.43 8.65
N ARG A 183 -22.26 7.33 8.37
CA ARG A 183 -23.69 7.08 8.66
C ARG A 183 -24.25 5.95 7.81
N TRP A 184 -23.93 5.91 6.52
CA TRP A 184 -24.37 4.86 5.60
C TRP A 184 -23.77 3.50 5.97
N TRP A 185 -22.50 3.49 6.37
CA TRP A 185 -21.85 2.30 6.89
C TRP A 185 -22.55 1.78 8.15
N SER A 186 -22.91 2.68 9.08
CA SER A 186 -23.66 2.34 10.31
C SER A 186 -25.06 1.80 10.00
N ALA A 187 -25.75 2.36 9.00
CA ALA A 187 -27.03 1.82 8.51
C ALA A 187 -26.85 0.42 7.89
N GLY A 188 -25.79 0.22 7.10
CA GLY A 188 -25.42 -1.09 6.58
C GLY A 188 -25.12 -2.11 7.69
N TYR A 189 -24.47 -1.67 8.78
CA TYR A 189 -24.22 -2.49 9.96
C TYR A 189 -25.52 -2.98 10.61
N LEU A 190 -26.52 -2.09 10.75
CA LEU A 190 -27.84 -2.48 11.25
C LEU A 190 -28.51 -3.53 10.35
N ILE A 191 -28.41 -3.35 9.02
CA ILE A 191 -28.91 -4.31 8.04
C ILE A 191 -28.22 -5.67 8.22
N LEU A 192 -26.90 -5.69 8.40
CA LEU A 192 -26.14 -6.91 8.67
C LEU A 192 -26.62 -7.63 9.94
N VAL A 193 -26.86 -6.89 11.04
CA VAL A 193 -27.38 -7.48 12.28
C VAL A 193 -28.74 -8.15 12.02
N ALA A 194 -29.66 -7.45 11.34
CA ALA A 194 -30.97 -8.00 10.99
C ALA A 194 -30.86 -9.26 10.11
N MET A 195 -30.01 -9.23 9.08
CA MET A 195 -29.78 -10.38 8.19
C MET A 195 -29.16 -11.57 8.94
N THR A 196 -28.26 -11.31 9.89
CA THR A 196 -27.64 -12.36 10.73
C THR A 196 -28.69 -13.01 11.65
N ILE A 197 -29.60 -12.23 12.23
CA ILE A 197 -30.74 -12.75 13.01
C ILE A 197 -31.64 -13.63 12.13
N ILE A 198 -31.96 -13.19 10.90
CA ILE A 198 -32.78 -13.98 9.96
C ILE A 198 -32.07 -15.30 9.62
N ALA A 199 -30.77 -15.26 9.31
CA ALA A 199 -29.97 -16.46 9.04
C ALA A 199 -29.96 -17.42 10.24
N ALA A 200 -29.79 -16.90 11.47
CA ALA A 200 -29.85 -17.68 12.70
C ALA A 200 -31.21 -18.37 12.88
N VAL A 201 -32.32 -17.63 12.73
CA VAL A 201 -33.68 -18.17 12.86
C VAL A 201 -33.95 -19.27 11.82
N LEU A 202 -33.50 -19.09 10.58
CA LEU A 202 -33.64 -20.11 9.53
C LEU A 202 -32.84 -21.39 9.85
N SER A 203 -31.62 -21.26 10.38
CA SER A 203 -30.82 -22.42 10.82
C SER A 203 -31.46 -23.17 11.98
N LEU A 204 -32.03 -22.46 12.96
CA LEU A 204 -32.66 -23.09 14.13
C LEU A 204 -33.84 -24.00 13.78
N LYS A 205 -34.63 -23.64 12.76
CA LYS A 205 -35.79 -24.42 12.30
C LYS A 205 -35.43 -25.76 11.65
N LYS A 206 -34.19 -25.92 11.17
CA LYS A 206 -33.70 -27.15 10.53
C LYS A 206 -32.66 -27.91 11.35
N LEU A 207 -32.19 -27.33 12.46
CA LEU A 207 -31.29 -28.01 13.39
C LEU A 207 -31.99 -29.18 14.11
N SER A 208 -33.33 -29.16 14.19
CA SER A 208 -34.15 -30.16 14.89
C SER A 208 -34.29 -31.50 14.16
N ILE A 209 -33.93 -31.59 12.87
CA ILE A 209 -34.11 -32.83 12.10
C ILE A 209 -32.99 -33.86 12.41
N CYS A 210 -31.84 -33.43 12.95
CA CYS A 210 -30.75 -34.33 13.33
C CYS A 210 -30.63 -34.59 14.84
N TYR A 211 -31.51 -34.03 15.67
CA TYR A 211 -31.42 -34.16 17.14
C TYR A 211 -32.54 -35.05 17.74
N ASP A 212 -33.49 -35.50 16.93
CA ASP A 212 -34.69 -36.23 17.36
C ASP A 212 -34.70 -37.73 16.98
N GLU A 213 -33.53 -38.36 16.84
CA GLU A 213 -33.43 -39.83 16.71
C GLU A 213 -33.11 -40.53 18.04
N ASN A 214 -32.71 -39.80 19.09
CA ASN A 214 -32.43 -40.40 20.42
C ASN A 214 -33.67 -40.69 21.27
N LYS A 215 -34.87 -40.71 20.68
CA LYS A 215 -36.13 -41.01 21.40
C LYS A 215 -37.00 -42.10 20.76
N ALA A 216 -36.49 -42.82 19.76
CA ALA A 216 -37.26 -43.89 19.13
C ALA A 216 -36.40 -45.09 18.70
N SER A 217 -35.52 -45.62 19.56
CA SER A 217 -34.84 -46.90 19.29
C SER A 217 -34.25 -47.56 20.56
N GLU A 218 -35.10 -47.93 21.54
CA GLU A 218 -34.81 -49.12 22.35
C GLU A 218 -35.47 -50.30 21.62
N GLY A 219 -34.73 -50.95 20.74
CA GLY A 219 -35.24 -52.09 19.99
C GLY A 219 -34.51 -52.33 18.68
N ASP A 220 -33.62 -53.31 18.73
CA ASP A 220 -33.16 -54.16 17.63
C ASP A 220 -32.02 -53.66 16.73
N SER A 221 -31.08 -54.60 16.56
CA SER A 221 -29.84 -54.51 15.81
C SER A 221 -30.08 -54.74 14.32
N GLY A 222 -29.77 -53.74 13.49
CA GLY A 222 -29.69 -53.90 12.04
C GLY A 222 -29.81 -52.57 11.30
N ASP A 223 -28.73 -52.17 10.62
CA ASP A 223 -28.67 -51.11 9.59
C ASP A 223 -29.18 -49.70 9.95
N LEU A 224 -28.35 -48.94 10.66
CA LEU A 224 -28.45 -47.47 10.73
C LEU A 224 -27.91 -46.83 9.42
N PRO A 225 -28.58 -45.80 8.86
CA PRO A 225 -28.12 -45.13 7.65
C PRO A 225 -26.83 -44.32 7.88
N PRO A 226 -25.77 -44.53 7.09
CA PRO A 226 -24.48 -43.89 7.27
C PRO A 226 -24.42 -42.54 6.55
N GLN A 227 -24.91 -41.44 7.15
CA GLN A 227 -24.76 -40.11 6.52
C GLN A 227 -24.31 -38.95 7.42
N CYS A 228 -24.23 -39.10 8.74
CA CYS A 228 -23.82 -37.98 9.62
C CYS A 228 -22.39 -38.06 10.18
N ALA A 229 -21.62 -39.11 9.87
CA ALA A 229 -20.26 -39.28 10.36
C ALA A 229 -19.33 -39.80 9.25
N GLU A 230 -19.08 -38.99 8.22
CA GLU A 230 -17.81 -39.15 7.51
C GLU A 230 -16.68 -38.97 8.53
N THR A 231 -15.80 -39.96 8.61
CA THR A 231 -14.59 -39.99 9.44
C THR A 231 -13.61 -38.91 8.97
N ALA A 232 -13.95 -37.65 9.29
CA ALA A 232 -13.20 -36.48 8.91
C ALA A 232 -11.77 -36.54 9.49
N ILE A 233 -10.81 -36.77 8.61
CA ILE A 233 -9.38 -36.87 8.94
C ILE A 233 -8.92 -35.55 9.57
N LYS A 234 -8.37 -35.63 10.78
CA LYS A 234 -7.83 -34.47 11.48
C LYS A 234 -6.63 -33.89 10.72
N PRO A 235 -6.59 -32.57 10.47
CA PRO A 235 -5.45 -31.94 9.81
C PRO A 235 -4.15 -32.17 10.59
N SER A 236 -3.11 -32.61 9.90
CA SER A 236 -1.77 -32.75 10.49
C SER A 236 -1.11 -31.39 10.69
N ILE A 237 -0.12 -31.30 11.59
CA ILE A 237 0.71 -30.09 11.78
C ILE A 237 1.35 -29.66 10.46
N ARG A 238 1.81 -30.62 9.66
CA ARG A 238 2.40 -30.35 8.34
C ARG A 238 1.41 -29.66 7.40
N GLU A 239 0.13 -30.03 7.45
CA GLU A 239 -0.88 -29.41 6.60
C GLU A 239 -1.22 -28.00 7.06
N ARG A 240 -1.28 -27.76 8.38
CA ARG A 240 -1.44 -26.42 8.95
C ARG A 240 -0.29 -25.49 8.55
N LEU A 241 0.95 -25.97 8.63
CA LEU A 241 2.13 -25.21 8.18
C LEU A 241 2.08 -24.86 6.69
N ARG A 242 1.53 -25.76 5.86
CA ARG A 242 1.31 -25.45 4.43
C ARG A 242 0.23 -24.40 4.23
N TRP A 243 -0.86 -24.45 4.99
CA TRP A 243 -1.89 -23.40 4.94
C TRP A 243 -1.30 -22.04 5.30
N ILE A 244 -0.46 -21.98 6.34
CA ILE A 244 0.26 -20.76 6.71
C ILE A 244 1.14 -20.29 5.55
N ALA A 245 2.00 -21.17 5.00
CA ALA A 245 2.95 -20.80 3.95
C ALA A 245 2.26 -20.28 2.67
N PHE A 246 1.21 -20.96 2.20
CA PHE A 246 0.46 -20.56 1.01
C PHE A 246 -0.44 -19.33 1.24
N SER A 247 -0.70 -18.94 2.49
CA SER A 247 -1.42 -17.69 2.79
C SER A 247 -0.44 -16.52 3.00
N PHE A 248 0.72 -16.81 3.59
CA PHE A 248 1.80 -15.85 3.85
C PHE A 248 2.33 -15.22 2.56
N VAL A 249 2.71 -16.04 1.57
CA VAL A 249 3.34 -15.55 0.34
C VAL A 249 2.48 -14.53 -0.43
N PRO A 250 1.22 -14.85 -0.83
CA PRO A 250 0.42 -13.90 -1.58
C PRO A 250 0.02 -12.70 -0.74
N SER A 251 -0.15 -12.85 0.58
CA SER A 251 -0.37 -11.69 1.47
C SER A 251 0.87 -10.79 1.55
N SER A 252 2.07 -11.36 1.65
CA SER A 252 3.32 -10.58 1.66
C SER A 252 3.51 -9.87 0.32
N LEU A 253 3.31 -10.57 -0.80
CA LEU A 253 3.45 -9.99 -2.13
C LEU A 253 2.41 -8.90 -2.40
N LEU A 254 1.19 -9.00 -1.84
CA LEU A 254 0.18 -7.95 -1.92
C LEU A 254 0.70 -6.64 -1.33
N LEU A 255 1.27 -6.66 -0.12
CA LEU A 255 1.84 -5.46 0.50
C LEU A 255 3.11 -5.01 -0.23
N GLY A 256 3.98 -5.95 -0.63
CA GLY A 256 5.22 -5.68 -1.35
C GLY A 256 4.99 -5.01 -2.71
N VAL A 257 4.10 -5.55 -3.55
CA VAL A 257 3.77 -4.98 -4.87
C VAL A 257 3.08 -3.63 -4.73
N THR A 258 2.23 -3.46 -3.71
CA THR A 258 1.57 -2.18 -3.43
C THR A 258 2.60 -1.12 -3.05
N THR A 259 3.56 -1.47 -2.19
CA THR A 259 4.66 -0.58 -1.79
C THR A 259 5.54 -0.23 -2.98
N PHE A 260 5.88 -1.23 -3.81
CA PHE A 260 6.68 -1.04 -5.01
C PHE A 260 5.99 -0.10 -6.02
N ILE A 261 4.74 -0.37 -6.38
CA ILE A 261 3.95 0.47 -7.30
C ILE A 261 3.90 1.90 -6.75
N SER A 262 3.63 2.04 -5.45
CA SER A 262 3.47 3.35 -4.82
C SER A 262 4.76 4.13 -4.67
N THR A 263 5.92 3.48 -4.67
CA THR A 263 7.22 4.15 -4.46
C THR A 263 7.96 4.39 -5.78
N ASN A 264 7.85 3.44 -6.71
CA ASN A 264 8.68 3.37 -7.91
C ASN A 264 7.92 3.63 -9.22
N ILE A 265 6.60 3.43 -9.25
CA ILE A 265 5.80 3.59 -10.48
C ILE A 265 4.95 4.86 -10.43
N ALA A 266 4.08 4.98 -9.42
CA ALA A 266 3.24 6.15 -9.18
C ALA A 266 2.62 6.08 -7.78
N ALA A 267 2.84 7.11 -6.94
CA ALA A 267 2.25 7.17 -5.60
C ALA A 267 0.83 7.74 -5.62
N ILE A 268 -0.08 7.06 -6.33
CA ILE A 268 -1.50 7.38 -6.32
C ILE A 268 -2.18 6.41 -5.35
N PRO A 269 -2.74 6.87 -4.21
CA PRO A 269 -3.37 6.00 -3.21
C PRO A 269 -4.46 5.08 -3.78
N LEU A 270 -5.09 5.52 -4.86
CA LEU A 270 -6.10 4.74 -5.57
C LEU A 270 -5.57 3.42 -6.16
N PHE A 271 -4.30 3.36 -6.55
CA PHE A 271 -3.75 2.17 -7.21
C PHE A 271 -3.63 0.97 -6.27
N TRP A 272 -3.73 1.17 -4.95
CA TRP A 272 -3.70 0.09 -3.96
C TRP A 272 -4.91 -0.83 -4.03
N VAL A 273 -6.03 -0.31 -4.54
CA VAL A 273 -7.26 -1.09 -4.78
C VAL A 273 -7.02 -2.21 -5.79
N VAL A 274 -6.12 -2.01 -6.77
CA VAL A 274 -5.94 -2.96 -7.86
C VAL A 274 -5.26 -4.27 -7.40
N PRO A 275 -4.10 -4.26 -6.71
CA PRO A 275 -3.52 -5.47 -6.11
C PRO A 275 -4.51 -6.20 -5.19
N LEU A 276 -5.21 -5.47 -4.32
CA LEU A 276 -6.14 -6.10 -3.38
C LEU A 276 -7.37 -6.70 -4.09
N ALA A 277 -7.89 -6.05 -5.15
CA ALA A 277 -8.95 -6.61 -5.98
C ALA A 277 -8.50 -7.90 -6.69
N LEU A 278 -7.27 -7.94 -7.22
CA LEU A 278 -6.70 -9.15 -7.84
C LEU A 278 -6.49 -10.27 -6.81
N TYR A 279 -6.06 -9.91 -5.59
CA TYR A 279 -5.95 -10.85 -4.48
C TYR A 279 -7.32 -11.48 -4.16
N LEU A 280 -8.37 -10.68 -4.02
CA LEU A 280 -9.74 -11.16 -3.79
C LEU A 280 -10.29 -11.97 -4.97
N LEU A 281 -10.05 -11.51 -6.20
CA LEU A 281 -10.44 -12.22 -7.42
C LEU A 281 -9.87 -13.63 -7.44
N SER A 282 -8.61 -13.80 -7.03
CA SER A 282 -8.01 -15.12 -6.98
C SER A 282 -8.74 -16.05 -5.99
N PHE A 283 -9.19 -15.55 -4.84
CA PHE A 283 -10.04 -16.32 -3.92
C PHE A 283 -11.41 -16.65 -4.50
N ILE A 284 -12.08 -15.68 -5.14
CA ILE A 284 -13.37 -15.87 -5.80
C ILE A 284 -13.26 -17.04 -6.79
N LEU A 285 -12.27 -16.99 -7.68
CA LEU A 285 -12.07 -17.99 -8.73
C LEU A 285 -11.76 -19.38 -8.16
N VAL A 286 -10.80 -19.51 -7.24
CA VAL A 286 -10.38 -20.83 -6.75
C VAL A 286 -11.45 -21.51 -5.87
N PHE A 287 -12.25 -20.75 -5.13
CA PHE A 287 -13.35 -21.29 -4.32
C PHE A 287 -14.66 -21.48 -5.11
N ALA A 288 -14.80 -20.87 -6.29
CA ALA A 288 -15.91 -21.08 -7.21
C ALA A 288 -15.84 -22.41 -8.00
N ARG A 289 -14.97 -23.35 -7.58
CA ARG A 289 -14.77 -24.69 -8.21
C ARG A 289 -14.29 -24.62 -9.67
N ILE A 290 -13.35 -23.73 -9.98
CA ILE A 290 -12.71 -23.70 -11.30
C ILE A 290 -12.10 -25.07 -11.69
N PRO A 291 -12.12 -25.43 -12.98
CA PRO A 291 -11.53 -26.68 -13.45
C PRO A 291 -10.04 -26.79 -13.09
N GLY A 292 -9.60 -27.98 -12.68
CA GLY A 292 -8.19 -28.23 -12.28
C GLY A 292 -7.16 -27.91 -13.37
N ILE A 293 -7.57 -27.84 -14.64
CA ILE A 293 -6.71 -27.41 -15.76
C ILE A 293 -6.23 -25.96 -15.60
N ILE A 294 -7.08 -25.06 -15.07
CA ILE A 294 -6.72 -23.65 -14.87
C ILE A 294 -5.60 -23.56 -13.83
N ASN A 295 -5.71 -24.31 -12.74
CA ASN A 295 -4.64 -24.33 -11.74
C ASN A 295 -3.32 -24.89 -12.32
N ARG A 296 -3.37 -25.95 -13.14
CA ARG A 296 -2.18 -26.47 -13.83
C ARG A 296 -1.55 -25.45 -14.77
N LEU A 297 -2.39 -24.71 -15.50
CA LEU A 297 -1.96 -23.63 -16.38
C LEU A 297 -1.27 -22.51 -15.59
N MET A 298 -1.83 -22.08 -14.46
CA MET A 298 -1.19 -21.06 -13.60
C MET A 298 0.17 -21.51 -13.06
N ILE A 299 0.30 -22.78 -12.65
CA ILE A 299 1.59 -23.35 -12.23
C ILE A 299 2.60 -23.39 -13.40
N PHE A 300 2.13 -23.59 -14.63
CA PHE A 300 2.98 -23.60 -15.83
C PHE A 300 3.44 -22.19 -16.23
N ILE A 301 2.56 -21.18 -16.15
CA ILE A 301 2.85 -19.78 -16.51
C ILE A 301 3.64 -19.06 -15.40
N PHE A 302 3.58 -19.53 -14.16
CA PHE A 302 4.26 -18.88 -13.02
C PHE A 302 5.76 -18.61 -13.25
N PRO A 303 6.60 -19.59 -13.64
CA PRO A 303 8.03 -19.32 -13.79
C PRO A 303 8.40 -18.28 -14.85
N PRO A 304 7.87 -18.32 -16.10
CA PRO A 304 8.18 -17.27 -17.06
C PRO A 304 7.66 -15.90 -16.59
N ALA A 305 6.50 -15.83 -15.92
CA ALA A 305 6.00 -14.56 -15.38
C ALA A 305 6.92 -13.94 -14.32
N ILE A 306 7.43 -14.74 -13.38
CA ILE A 306 8.38 -14.29 -12.35
C ILE A 306 9.71 -13.89 -12.96
N LEU A 307 10.23 -14.64 -13.92
CA LEU A 307 11.51 -14.34 -14.56
C LEU A 307 11.43 -13.07 -15.43
N THR A 308 10.32 -12.86 -16.14
CA THR A 308 10.08 -11.60 -16.87
C THR A 308 10.01 -10.41 -15.90
N LEU A 309 9.34 -10.57 -14.76
CA LEU A 309 9.31 -9.52 -13.73
C LEU A 309 10.71 -9.22 -13.21
N LEU A 310 11.47 -10.24 -12.81
CA LEU A 310 12.84 -10.07 -12.29
C LEU A 310 13.78 -9.48 -13.33
N PHE A 311 13.60 -9.81 -14.61
CA PHE A 311 14.36 -9.19 -15.69
C PHE A 311 14.16 -7.68 -15.74
N PHE A 312 12.91 -7.19 -15.71
CA PHE A 312 12.65 -5.74 -15.72
C PHE A 312 13.06 -5.04 -14.42
N GLU A 313 12.95 -5.73 -13.28
CA GLU A 313 13.32 -5.16 -11.98
C GLU A 313 14.83 -5.03 -11.79
N LEU A 314 15.60 -6.00 -12.28
CA LEU A 314 17.04 -6.05 -12.10
C LEU A 314 17.82 -5.37 -13.24
N SER A 315 17.23 -5.26 -14.43
CA SER A 315 17.86 -4.54 -15.55
C SER A 315 17.61 -3.03 -15.50
N ASP A 316 18.43 -2.29 -16.24
CA ASP A 316 18.23 -0.83 -16.43
C ASP A 316 17.13 -0.50 -17.45
N ILE A 317 16.48 -1.51 -18.03
CA ILE A 317 15.39 -1.33 -18.98
C ILE A 317 14.15 -0.88 -18.23
N ARG A 318 13.76 0.37 -18.44
CA ARG A 318 12.54 0.96 -17.89
C ARG A 318 11.43 0.88 -18.94
N PRO A 319 10.51 -0.11 -18.87
CA PRO A 319 9.37 -0.13 -19.77
C PRO A 319 8.41 1.02 -19.44
N SER A 320 7.46 1.29 -20.34
CA SER A 320 6.42 2.28 -20.06
C SER A 320 5.66 1.95 -18.76
N ILE A 321 5.14 2.97 -18.08
CA ILE A 321 4.40 2.83 -16.81
C ILE A 321 3.34 1.74 -16.91
N LEU A 322 2.56 1.73 -18.01
CA LEU A 322 1.53 0.73 -18.23
C LEU A 322 2.09 -0.69 -18.31
N VAL A 323 3.17 -0.90 -19.05
CA VAL A 323 3.80 -2.23 -19.17
C VAL A 323 4.38 -2.69 -17.83
N SER A 324 5.08 -1.80 -17.12
CA SER A 324 5.60 -2.11 -15.77
C SER A 324 4.46 -2.53 -14.84
N PHE A 325 3.37 -1.74 -14.80
CA PHE A 325 2.19 -2.02 -14.00
C PHE A 325 1.56 -3.38 -14.35
N LEU A 326 1.39 -3.69 -15.64
CA LEU A 326 0.82 -4.95 -16.10
C LEU A 326 1.71 -6.17 -15.75
N VAL A 327 3.03 -6.06 -15.90
CA VAL A 327 3.96 -7.14 -15.55
C VAL A 327 3.90 -7.45 -14.05
N HIS A 328 3.96 -6.42 -13.21
CA HIS A 328 3.91 -6.55 -11.76
C HIS A 328 2.60 -7.20 -11.27
N LEU A 329 1.47 -6.68 -11.74
CA LEU A 329 0.16 -7.20 -11.35
C LEU A 329 -0.11 -8.60 -11.90
N SER A 330 0.34 -8.91 -13.12
CA SER A 330 0.17 -10.24 -13.70
C SER A 330 0.97 -11.29 -12.94
N ALA A 331 2.25 -11.02 -12.66
CA ALA A 331 3.10 -11.91 -11.87
C ALA A 331 2.55 -12.13 -10.46
N PHE A 332 2.08 -11.05 -9.81
CA PHE A 332 1.40 -11.12 -8.52
C PHE A 332 0.13 -11.98 -8.58
N PHE A 333 -0.76 -11.73 -9.53
CA PHE A 333 -2.03 -12.46 -9.65
C PHE A 333 -1.82 -13.94 -9.96
N ILE A 334 -0.88 -14.27 -10.86
CA ILE A 334 -0.51 -15.67 -11.16
C ILE A 334 0.01 -16.36 -9.90
N THR A 335 0.86 -15.68 -9.12
CA THR A 335 1.37 -16.21 -7.84
C THR A 335 0.25 -16.46 -6.84
N ALA A 336 -0.68 -15.51 -6.70
CA ALA A 336 -1.85 -15.64 -5.83
C ALA A 336 -2.74 -16.81 -6.27
N MET A 337 -3.01 -16.96 -7.57
CA MET A 337 -3.78 -18.09 -8.13
C MET A 337 -3.12 -19.45 -7.86
N VAL A 338 -1.79 -19.54 -7.94
CA VAL A 338 -1.06 -20.77 -7.59
C VAL A 338 -1.22 -21.09 -6.10
N CYS A 339 -0.95 -20.13 -5.22
CA CYS A 339 -0.97 -20.33 -3.78
C CYS A 339 -2.40 -20.58 -3.25
N HIS A 340 -3.36 -19.74 -3.61
CA HIS A 340 -4.76 -19.90 -3.22
C HIS A 340 -5.39 -21.15 -3.86
N GLY A 341 -4.97 -21.52 -5.07
CA GLY A 341 -5.39 -22.77 -5.70
C GLY A 341 -4.89 -24.03 -4.97
N GLU A 342 -3.72 -23.98 -4.32
CA GLU A 342 -3.27 -25.03 -3.41
C GLU A 342 -4.07 -25.03 -2.10
N LEU A 343 -4.36 -23.86 -1.52
CA LEU A 343 -5.22 -23.75 -0.32
C LEU A 343 -6.61 -24.35 -0.58
N ALA A 344 -7.24 -23.99 -1.68
CA ALA A 344 -8.58 -24.46 -2.04
C ALA A 344 -8.61 -25.99 -2.27
N ARG A 345 -7.55 -26.58 -2.83
CA ARG A 345 -7.42 -28.04 -3.00
C ARG A 345 -7.13 -28.79 -1.70
N ARG A 346 -6.54 -28.10 -0.71
CA ARG A 346 -6.15 -28.65 0.60
C ARG A 346 -7.14 -28.31 1.71
N ARG A 347 -8.30 -27.75 1.37
CA ARG A 347 -9.34 -27.42 2.35
C ARG A 347 -9.85 -28.69 3.05
N PRO A 348 -10.01 -28.69 4.38
CA PRO A 348 -10.51 -29.86 5.09
C PRO A 348 -12.03 -29.96 4.98
N SER A 349 -12.62 -31.03 5.51
CA SER A 349 -14.08 -31.14 5.62
C SER A 349 -14.67 -30.03 6.50
N ALA A 350 -15.99 -29.81 6.40
CA ALA A 350 -16.72 -28.77 7.12
C ALA A 350 -16.54 -28.83 8.66
N ARG A 351 -16.13 -29.98 9.21
CA ARG A 351 -15.79 -30.13 10.63
C ARG A 351 -14.65 -29.22 11.07
N TYR A 352 -13.61 -29.06 10.24
CA TYR A 352 -12.40 -28.28 10.55
C TYR A 352 -12.38 -26.93 9.82
N LEU A 353 -13.53 -26.46 9.34
CA LEU A 353 -13.65 -25.23 8.55
C LEU A 353 -13.17 -23.98 9.28
N THR A 354 -13.56 -23.81 10.55
CA THR A 354 -13.11 -22.65 11.34
C THR A 354 -11.61 -22.70 11.65
N GLU A 355 -11.05 -23.89 11.83
CA GLU A 355 -9.61 -24.10 12.01
C GLU A 355 -8.83 -23.74 10.75
N PHE A 356 -9.34 -24.13 9.58
CA PHE A 356 -8.72 -23.80 8.29
C PHE A 356 -8.63 -22.29 8.06
N TYR A 357 -9.74 -21.56 8.27
CA TYR A 357 -9.75 -20.11 8.16
C TYR A 357 -8.83 -19.44 9.18
N LEU A 358 -8.76 -19.96 10.42
CA LEU A 358 -7.85 -19.46 11.45
C LEU A 358 -6.39 -19.51 10.97
N TRP A 359 -5.90 -20.69 10.53
CA TRP A 359 -4.52 -20.82 10.05
C TRP A 359 -4.24 -20.04 8.77
N MET A 360 -5.22 -19.93 7.87
CA MET A 360 -5.13 -19.09 6.68
C MET A 360 -4.95 -17.60 7.05
N SER A 361 -5.81 -17.09 7.95
CA SER A 361 -5.72 -15.70 8.44
C SER A 361 -4.43 -15.44 9.21
N PHE A 362 -3.92 -16.42 9.95
CA PHE A 362 -2.64 -16.33 10.64
C PHE A 362 -1.47 -16.21 9.66
N GLY A 363 -1.46 -17.02 8.59
CA GLY A 363 -0.47 -16.87 7.51
C GLY A 363 -0.55 -15.51 6.83
N GLY A 364 -1.75 -15.00 6.55
CA GLY A 364 -1.97 -13.65 6.04
C GLY A 364 -1.40 -12.56 6.95
N LEU A 365 -1.70 -12.63 8.26
CA LEU A 365 -1.16 -11.70 9.27
C LEU A 365 0.38 -11.72 9.30
N LEU A 366 1.00 -12.90 9.25
CA LEU A 366 2.47 -13.00 9.21
C LEU A 366 3.04 -12.28 7.98
N GLY A 367 2.34 -12.33 6.84
CA GLY A 367 2.70 -11.58 5.64
C GLY A 367 2.61 -10.06 5.87
N GLY A 368 1.55 -9.60 6.55
CA GLY A 368 1.41 -8.20 6.96
C GLY A 368 2.50 -7.73 7.91
N ILE A 369 2.74 -8.47 9.01
CA ILE A 369 3.79 -8.16 9.99
C ILE A 369 5.16 -8.12 9.31
N PHE A 370 5.42 -9.04 8.38
CA PHE A 370 6.69 -9.05 7.63
C PHE A 370 6.92 -7.74 6.87
N ASN A 371 5.90 -7.22 6.16
CA ASN A 371 6.04 -6.01 5.34
C ASN A 371 5.90 -4.71 6.15
N ALA A 372 5.05 -4.68 7.18
CA ALA A 372 4.75 -3.47 7.94
C ALA A 372 5.72 -3.21 9.10
N VAL A 373 6.36 -4.27 9.64
CA VAL A 373 7.19 -4.18 10.85
C VAL A 373 8.58 -4.78 10.65
N ILE A 374 8.66 -6.07 10.28
CA ILE A 374 9.95 -6.77 10.27
C ILE A 374 10.88 -6.19 9.20
N ALA A 375 10.41 -6.03 7.96
CA ALA A 375 11.25 -5.58 6.86
C ALA A 375 11.72 -4.12 7.04
N PRO A 376 10.85 -3.15 7.41
CA PRO A 376 11.29 -1.78 7.67
C PRO A 376 12.29 -1.63 8.81
N LEU A 377 12.20 -2.47 9.85
CA LEU A 377 13.14 -2.44 10.98
C LEU A 377 14.44 -3.22 10.71
N SER A 378 14.44 -4.15 9.76
CA SER A 378 15.60 -5.00 9.47
C SER A 378 16.43 -4.52 8.27
N PHE A 379 15.83 -3.74 7.36
CA PHE A 379 16.45 -3.39 6.09
C PHE A 379 16.35 -1.88 5.79
N ASN A 380 17.47 -1.30 5.34
CA ASN A 380 17.52 0.08 4.86
C ASN A 380 17.01 0.24 3.41
N THR A 381 16.47 -0.83 2.81
CA THR A 381 15.89 -0.89 1.47
C THR A 381 14.59 -1.71 1.49
N ILE A 382 13.83 -1.65 0.39
CA ILE A 382 12.55 -2.36 0.22
C ILE A 382 12.81 -3.80 -0.26
N LEU A 383 13.35 -4.67 0.60
CA LEU A 383 13.67 -6.07 0.26
C LEU A 383 12.49 -7.03 0.38
N GLU A 384 11.41 -6.61 1.03
CA GLU A 384 10.23 -7.44 1.24
C GLU A 384 9.60 -7.99 -0.06
N TYR A 385 9.63 -7.21 -1.14
CA TYR A 385 9.07 -7.62 -2.42
C TYR A 385 9.95 -8.68 -3.13
N PRO A 386 11.27 -8.46 -3.32
CA PRO A 386 12.19 -9.52 -3.78
C PRO A 386 12.15 -10.79 -2.93
N LEU A 387 12.12 -10.66 -1.59
CA LEU A 387 12.03 -11.81 -0.69
C LEU A 387 10.71 -12.58 -0.87
N GLY A 388 9.59 -11.87 -1.05
CA GLY A 388 8.29 -12.48 -1.38
C GLY A 388 8.33 -13.30 -2.67
N ILE A 389 9.03 -12.82 -3.70
CA ILE A 389 9.21 -13.53 -4.98
C ILE A 389 10.03 -14.81 -4.80
N ILE A 390 11.09 -14.74 -3.99
CA ILE A 390 11.91 -15.91 -3.65
C ILE A 390 11.06 -16.94 -2.88
N PHE A 391 10.30 -16.52 -1.87
CA PHE A 391 9.41 -17.40 -1.12
C PHE A 391 8.34 -18.04 -2.01
N ALA A 392 7.75 -17.29 -2.94
CA ALA A 392 6.81 -17.83 -3.93
C ALA A 392 7.45 -18.92 -4.80
N SER A 393 8.67 -18.66 -5.27
CA SER A 393 9.42 -19.59 -6.12
C SER A 393 9.82 -20.87 -5.37
N LEU A 394 10.11 -20.78 -4.07
CA LEU A 394 10.39 -21.92 -3.19
C LEU A 394 9.15 -22.79 -2.92
N LEU A 395 7.95 -22.18 -2.91
CA LEU A 395 6.68 -22.87 -2.67
C LEU A 395 6.05 -23.48 -3.93
N LEU A 396 6.67 -23.33 -5.11
CA LEU A 396 6.12 -23.80 -6.38
C LEU A 396 5.72 -25.30 -6.30
N PRO A 397 4.42 -25.64 -6.36
CA PRO A 397 3.94 -27.02 -6.18
C PRO A 397 4.49 -27.94 -7.26
N VAL A 398 4.52 -29.27 -7.07
CA VAL A 398 4.97 -30.24 -8.09
C VAL A 398 3.78 -30.88 -8.80
N LEU A 399 3.65 -30.69 -10.12
CA LEU A 399 2.50 -31.18 -10.92
C LEU A 399 2.42 -32.71 -11.04
N ASN A 400 3.53 -33.43 -10.83
CA ASN A 400 3.59 -34.90 -10.90
C ASN A 400 4.65 -35.44 -9.90
N ALA A 401 4.23 -35.82 -8.70
CA ALA A 401 5.12 -36.32 -7.63
C ALA A 401 5.59 -37.78 -7.80
N ASN A 402 5.15 -38.48 -8.86
CA ASN A 402 5.38 -39.92 -9.02
C ASN A 402 6.78 -40.33 -9.52
N SER A 403 7.73 -39.40 -9.68
CA SER A 403 9.10 -39.73 -10.08
C SER A 403 10.02 -39.83 -8.86
N ARG A 404 10.14 -41.04 -8.28
CA ARG A 404 11.19 -41.38 -7.31
C ARG A 404 12.55 -41.44 -8.03
N ASN A 405 13.20 -40.31 -8.23
CA ASN A 405 14.60 -40.31 -8.66
C ASN A 405 15.54 -40.56 -7.47
N SER A 406 16.11 -41.76 -7.44
CA SER A 406 17.16 -42.25 -6.55
C SER A 406 18.49 -41.53 -6.83
N LEU A 407 18.60 -40.28 -6.38
CA LEU A 407 19.89 -39.60 -6.26
C LEU A 407 20.38 -39.77 -4.82
N SER A 408 21.65 -40.16 -4.66
CA SER A 408 22.31 -40.22 -3.35
C SER A 408 22.25 -38.85 -2.65
N LEU A 409 22.22 -38.85 -1.31
CA LEU A 409 22.12 -37.63 -0.51
C LEU A 409 23.21 -36.60 -0.86
N LEU A 410 24.43 -37.07 -1.17
CA LEU A 410 25.56 -36.24 -1.58
C LEU A 410 25.30 -35.52 -2.92
N LYS A 411 24.84 -36.24 -3.95
CA LYS A 411 24.50 -35.66 -5.27
C LYS A 411 23.32 -34.68 -5.17
N LYS A 412 22.37 -34.92 -4.26
CA LYS A 412 21.29 -33.96 -3.97
C LYS A 412 21.85 -32.67 -3.37
N ARG A 413 22.72 -32.75 -2.35
CA ARG A 413 23.33 -31.58 -1.72
C ARG A 413 24.18 -30.78 -2.71
N LEU A 414 25.03 -31.46 -3.48
CA LEU A 414 25.85 -30.83 -4.52
C LEU A 414 25.00 -30.08 -5.56
N LEU A 415 23.86 -30.65 -5.97
CA LEU A 415 22.98 -29.97 -6.92
C LEU A 415 22.27 -28.76 -6.29
N TYR A 416 21.71 -28.90 -5.07
CA TYR A 416 20.97 -27.82 -4.41
C TYR A 416 21.84 -26.65 -3.94
N ILE A 417 23.13 -26.88 -3.71
CA ILE A 417 24.08 -25.83 -3.33
C ILE A 417 24.85 -25.34 -4.56
N GLY A 418 25.38 -26.27 -5.36
CA GLY A 418 26.25 -25.95 -6.49
C GLY A 418 25.55 -25.22 -7.63
N ALA A 419 24.35 -25.65 -8.04
CA ALA A 419 23.68 -25.00 -9.17
C ALA A 419 23.27 -23.54 -8.85
N PRO A 420 22.64 -23.23 -7.70
CA PRO A 420 22.39 -21.84 -7.31
C PRO A 420 23.67 -21.03 -7.11
N LEU A 421 24.73 -21.62 -6.51
CA LEU A 421 25.99 -20.92 -6.31
C LEU A 421 26.66 -20.54 -7.64
N ILE A 422 26.75 -21.47 -8.60
CA ILE A 422 27.31 -21.20 -9.93
C ILE A 422 26.50 -20.12 -10.64
N LEU A 423 25.17 -20.21 -10.59
CA LEU A 423 24.28 -19.22 -11.17
C LEU A 423 24.48 -17.84 -10.53
N GLY A 424 24.60 -17.77 -9.20
CA GLY A 424 24.83 -16.53 -8.47
C GLY A 424 26.20 -15.92 -8.81
N LEU A 425 27.27 -16.72 -8.82
CA LEU A 425 28.60 -16.27 -9.21
C LEU A 425 28.64 -15.79 -10.67
N LEU A 426 27.98 -16.51 -11.58
CA LEU A 426 27.84 -16.09 -12.97
C LEU A 426 27.09 -14.76 -13.07
N THR A 427 25.96 -14.62 -12.37
CA THR A 427 25.19 -13.37 -12.36
C THR A 427 26.06 -12.22 -11.86
N PHE A 428 26.74 -12.40 -10.73
CA PHE A 428 27.62 -11.38 -10.15
C PHE A 428 28.74 -11.00 -11.12
N TRP A 429 29.39 -11.98 -11.75
CA TRP A 429 30.43 -11.74 -12.75
C TRP A 429 29.90 -10.99 -13.97
N LEU A 430 28.73 -11.39 -14.50
CA LEU A 430 28.10 -10.70 -15.64
C LEU A 430 27.75 -9.24 -15.29
N VAL A 431 27.30 -8.95 -14.07
CA VAL A 431 26.97 -7.57 -13.67
C VAL A 431 28.23 -6.73 -13.43
N MET A 432 29.26 -7.29 -12.78
CA MET A 432 30.46 -6.53 -12.39
C MET A 432 31.48 -6.34 -13.51
N GLU A 433 31.66 -7.36 -14.35
CA GLU A 433 32.73 -7.40 -15.36
C GLU A 433 32.18 -7.60 -16.77
N TRP A 434 30.93 -7.18 -17.04
CA TRP A 434 30.35 -7.35 -18.38
C TRP A 434 31.36 -6.91 -19.45
N PRO A 435 31.78 -7.79 -20.37
CA PRO A 435 32.73 -7.44 -21.41
C PRO A 435 32.02 -6.58 -22.46
N ALA A 436 31.76 -5.32 -22.11
CA ALA A 436 31.17 -4.31 -23.00
C ALA A 436 32.05 -4.17 -24.25
N GLY A 437 31.43 -4.34 -25.44
CA GLY A 437 32.06 -4.05 -26.74
C GLY A 437 32.45 -5.23 -27.64
N LYS A 438 32.04 -6.49 -27.37
CA LYS A 438 32.39 -7.65 -28.23
C LYS A 438 31.25 -8.28 -29.04
N LEU A 439 29.99 -7.92 -28.79
CA LEU A 439 28.84 -8.41 -29.58
C LEU A 439 28.11 -7.22 -30.23
N ASP A 440 28.17 -7.14 -31.56
CA ASP A 440 27.40 -6.15 -32.33
C ASP A 440 25.93 -6.59 -32.41
N LEU A 441 25.08 -5.97 -31.60
CA LEU A 441 23.63 -6.23 -31.52
C LEU A 441 22.80 -5.09 -32.11
N SER A 442 23.42 -4.25 -32.96
CA SER A 442 22.80 -3.08 -33.59
C SER A 442 21.50 -3.37 -34.37
N LEU A 443 21.25 -4.63 -34.74
CA LEU A 443 19.98 -5.08 -35.33
C LEU A 443 18.81 -5.07 -34.32
N LEU A 444 19.03 -5.45 -33.05
CA LEU A 444 17.99 -5.41 -32.03
C LEU A 444 17.67 -3.97 -31.62
N ASP A 445 18.68 -3.12 -31.52
CA ASP A 445 18.52 -1.70 -31.20
C ASP A 445 17.72 -0.97 -32.28
N LYS A 446 17.95 -1.29 -33.56
CA LYS A 446 17.19 -0.71 -34.70
C LYS A 446 15.76 -1.23 -34.82
N VAL A 447 15.50 -2.49 -34.47
CA VAL A 447 14.17 -3.12 -34.65
C VAL A 447 13.25 -2.88 -33.45
N PHE A 448 13.80 -2.87 -32.24
CA PHE A 448 13.01 -2.78 -31.01
C PHE A 448 13.21 -1.47 -30.23
N GLY A 449 14.16 -0.61 -30.65
CA GLY A 449 14.42 0.67 -29.97
C GLY A 449 15.01 0.51 -28.56
N ILE A 450 15.65 -0.62 -28.27
CA ILE A 450 16.21 -0.92 -26.96
C ILE A 450 17.58 -0.27 -26.88
N GLY A 451 17.68 0.92 -26.29
CA GLY A 451 18.93 1.69 -26.23
C GLY A 451 20.03 1.14 -25.30
N ASP A 452 19.91 -0.11 -24.83
CA ASP A 452 20.84 -0.74 -23.89
C ASP A 452 20.84 -2.27 -24.04
N SER A 453 21.49 -2.77 -25.09
CA SER A 453 21.58 -4.21 -25.41
C SER A 453 22.45 -5.01 -24.44
N ASP A 454 23.36 -4.35 -23.69
CA ASP A 454 24.22 -4.97 -22.69
C ASP A 454 23.44 -5.40 -21.45
N SER A 455 22.50 -4.58 -20.99
CA SER A 455 21.56 -4.91 -19.90
C SER A 455 20.69 -6.13 -20.22
N ILE A 456 20.28 -6.31 -21.49
CA ILE A 456 19.46 -7.47 -21.88
C ILE A 456 20.21 -8.77 -21.60
N ILE A 457 21.45 -8.90 -22.08
CA ILE A 457 22.14 -10.18 -22.00
C ILE A 457 22.57 -10.49 -20.56
N THR A 458 23.02 -9.46 -19.83
CA THR A 458 23.43 -9.56 -18.42
C THR A 458 22.38 -10.25 -17.55
N TYR A 459 21.11 -9.91 -17.73
CA TYR A 459 20.01 -10.46 -16.93
C TYR A 459 19.21 -11.57 -17.63
N ALA A 460 19.17 -11.62 -18.97
CA ALA A 460 18.47 -12.66 -19.70
C ALA A 460 19.17 -14.03 -19.60
N ILE A 461 20.51 -14.08 -19.59
CA ILE A 461 21.24 -15.36 -19.45
C ILE A 461 20.94 -16.01 -18.08
N PRO A 462 21.13 -15.34 -16.93
CA PRO A 462 20.75 -15.89 -15.64
C PRO A 462 19.28 -16.27 -15.54
N ALA A 463 18.38 -15.47 -16.11
CA ALA A 463 16.95 -15.77 -16.13
C ALA A 463 16.64 -17.05 -16.94
N PHE A 464 17.26 -17.23 -18.10
CA PHE A 464 17.11 -18.44 -18.92
C PHE A 464 17.68 -19.68 -18.23
N LEU A 465 18.84 -19.55 -17.56
CA LEU A 465 19.41 -20.63 -16.75
C LEU A 465 18.51 -20.99 -15.56
N CYS A 466 17.92 -20.01 -14.88
CA CYS A 466 16.90 -20.25 -13.85
C CYS A 466 15.72 -21.03 -14.43
N PHE A 467 15.22 -20.64 -15.60
CA PHE A 467 14.13 -21.34 -16.27
C PHE A 467 14.48 -22.81 -16.55
N GLY A 468 15.71 -23.09 -16.97
CA GLY A 468 16.24 -24.44 -17.17
C GLY A 468 16.11 -25.35 -15.94
N LEU A 469 16.25 -24.80 -14.72
CA LEU A 469 16.15 -25.56 -13.45
C LEU A 469 14.77 -26.21 -13.23
N ILE A 470 13.72 -25.69 -13.86
CA ILE A 470 12.35 -26.21 -13.75
C ILE A 470 12.26 -27.63 -14.35
N PHE A 471 12.97 -27.86 -15.46
CA PHE A 471 12.95 -29.13 -16.19
C PHE A 471 13.66 -30.26 -15.44
N MET A 472 14.45 -29.93 -14.40
CA MET A 472 15.13 -30.91 -13.55
C MET A 472 14.19 -31.67 -12.59
N LYS A 473 12.86 -31.53 -12.75
CA LYS A 473 11.80 -32.11 -11.89
C LYS A 473 11.94 -31.75 -10.40
N ARG A 474 12.67 -30.67 -10.07
CA ARG A 474 13.01 -30.24 -8.70
C ARG A 474 12.68 -28.77 -8.51
N ARG A 475 11.41 -28.45 -8.30
CA ARG A 475 10.91 -27.06 -8.25
C ARG A 475 11.47 -26.24 -7.10
N PHE A 476 11.86 -26.88 -6.00
CA PHE A 476 12.62 -26.21 -4.93
C PHE A 476 13.96 -25.65 -5.43
N LEU A 477 14.63 -26.33 -6.38
CA LEU A 477 15.88 -25.87 -6.98
C LEU A 477 15.68 -24.58 -7.78
N PHE A 478 14.55 -24.45 -8.48
CA PHE A 478 14.17 -23.20 -9.15
C PHE A 478 14.07 -22.06 -8.15
N GLY A 479 13.40 -22.25 -7.02
CA GLY A 479 13.35 -21.23 -5.96
C GLY A 479 14.72 -20.84 -5.40
N CYS A 480 15.61 -21.81 -5.18
CA CYS A 480 17.00 -21.51 -4.79
C CYS A 480 17.77 -20.75 -5.88
N GLY A 481 17.57 -21.10 -7.15
CA GLY A 481 18.18 -20.41 -8.29
C GLY A 481 17.71 -18.96 -8.41
N VAL A 482 16.40 -18.72 -8.30
CA VAL A 482 15.84 -17.36 -8.22
C VAL A 482 16.43 -16.58 -7.05
N GLY A 483 16.56 -17.21 -5.88
CA GLY A 483 17.20 -16.58 -4.72
C GLY A 483 18.65 -16.18 -4.97
N ALA A 484 19.44 -17.05 -5.59
CA ALA A 484 20.83 -16.75 -5.93
C ALA A 484 20.95 -15.66 -7.01
N PHE A 485 20.08 -15.68 -8.02
CA PHE A 485 20.01 -14.67 -9.07
C PHE A 485 19.74 -13.28 -8.50
N VAL A 486 18.67 -13.15 -7.69
CA VAL A 486 18.29 -11.89 -7.05
C VAL A 486 19.37 -11.40 -6.09
N ALA A 487 19.91 -12.28 -5.24
CA ALA A 487 20.95 -11.91 -4.28
C ALA A 487 22.22 -11.40 -4.99
N ALA A 488 22.68 -12.09 -6.03
CA ALA A 488 23.86 -11.69 -6.79
C ALA A 488 23.68 -10.34 -7.48
N ALA A 489 22.52 -10.10 -8.11
CA ALA A 489 22.22 -8.83 -8.76
C ALA A 489 22.16 -7.67 -7.75
N LEU A 490 21.52 -7.87 -6.60
CA LEU A 490 21.47 -6.85 -5.55
C LEU A 490 22.85 -6.52 -4.99
N ILE A 491 23.67 -7.53 -4.68
CA ILE A 491 25.04 -7.33 -4.17
C ILE A 491 25.89 -6.57 -5.19
N ALA A 492 25.84 -6.96 -6.46
CA ALA A 492 26.58 -6.27 -7.52
C ALA A 492 26.15 -4.80 -7.64
N SER A 493 24.83 -4.53 -7.62
CA SER A 493 24.32 -3.15 -7.70
C SER A 493 24.75 -2.24 -6.52
N THR A 494 24.97 -2.82 -5.34
CA THR A 494 25.49 -2.06 -4.19
C THR A 494 26.99 -1.78 -4.29
N TRP A 495 27.74 -2.62 -5.00
CA TRP A 495 29.19 -2.53 -5.10
C TRP A 495 29.65 -1.34 -5.97
N ASP A 496 28.89 -1.01 -7.01
CA ASP A 496 29.19 0.09 -7.94
C ASP A 496 28.52 1.42 -7.56
N SER A 497 27.81 1.45 -6.44
CA SER A 497 26.94 2.57 -6.11
C SER A 497 27.69 3.70 -5.39
N ASN A 498 27.72 4.91 -5.97
CA ASN A 498 28.19 6.16 -5.34
C ASN A 498 27.27 6.63 -4.18
N ILE A 499 26.77 5.70 -3.37
CA ILE A 499 25.88 5.98 -2.24
C ILE A 499 26.75 6.40 -1.06
N VAL A 500 26.53 7.62 -0.59
CA VAL A 500 27.21 8.20 0.57
C VAL A 500 26.46 7.83 1.84
N HIS A 501 25.12 7.87 1.80
CA HIS A 501 24.26 7.56 2.94
C HIS A 501 22.96 6.94 2.47
N ARG A 502 22.44 5.97 3.22
CA ARG A 502 21.13 5.37 2.96
C ARG A 502 20.48 4.99 4.27
N GLU A 503 19.25 5.42 4.46
CA GLU A 503 18.43 5.08 5.61
C GLU A 503 16.96 4.92 5.23
N ARG A 504 16.22 4.13 6.01
CA ARG A 504 14.80 3.89 5.81
C ARG A 504 14.04 4.46 6.99
N SER A 505 13.14 5.39 6.73
CA SER A 505 12.23 5.98 7.71
C SER A 505 10.81 5.40 7.56
N PHE A 506 9.88 5.86 8.40
CA PHE A 506 8.45 5.57 8.25
C PHE A 506 7.87 6.15 6.94
N PHE A 507 8.49 7.19 6.39
CA PHE A 507 8.00 7.87 5.19
C PHE A 507 8.57 7.29 3.89
N GLY A 508 9.71 6.60 3.97
CA GLY A 508 10.26 5.76 2.90
C GLY A 508 11.78 5.63 2.96
N VAL A 509 12.42 5.27 1.84
CA VAL A 509 13.88 5.10 1.76
C VAL A 509 14.51 6.40 1.27
N LEU A 510 15.37 6.98 2.10
CA LEU A 510 16.17 8.15 1.77
C LEU A 510 17.57 7.71 1.36
N GLU A 511 18.05 8.29 0.27
CA GLU A 511 19.35 7.95 -0.28
C GLU A 511 20.10 9.20 -0.72
N VAL A 512 21.35 9.30 -0.28
CA VAL A 512 22.29 10.35 -0.65
C VAL A 512 23.33 9.75 -1.57
N ARG A 513 23.44 10.28 -2.78
CA ARG A 513 24.39 9.80 -3.79
C ARG A 513 25.23 10.94 -4.34
N ASP A 514 26.48 10.63 -4.67
CA ASP A 514 27.35 11.52 -5.42
C ASP A 514 27.23 11.23 -6.92
N LYS A 515 27.10 12.29 -7.73
CA LYS A 515 27.02 12.23 -9.20
C LYS A 515 28.10 13.07 -9.86
N SER A 516 28.32 12.81 -11.15
CA SER A 516 29.28 13.54 -12.00
C SER A 516 30.69 13.50 -11.41
N SER A 517 31.16 12.29 -11.07
CA SER A 517 32.47 12.05 -10.44
C SER A 517 32.69 12.83 -9.13
N GLY A 518 31.63 12.98 -8.33
CA GLY A 518 31.70 13.68 -7.03
C GLY A 518 31.56 15.20 -7.10
N ALA A 519 31.05 15.77 -8.21
CA ALA A 519 30.81 17.21 -8.32
C ALA A 519 29.53 17.67 -7.60
N TYR A 520 28.54 16.78 -7.51
CA TYR A 520 27.24 17.08 -6.92
C TYR A 520 26.76 15.96 -6.02
N ARG A 521 26.06 16.35 -4.96
CA ARG A 521 25.39 15.45 -4.04
C ARG A 521 23.89 15.63 -4.12
N ILE A 522 23.17 14.51 -4.16
CA ILE A 522 21.74 14.48 -4.41
C ILE A 522 21.05 13.68 -3.31
N LEU A 523 19.96 14.22 -2.77
CA LEU A 523 19.04 13.48 -1.91
C LEU A 523 17.86 12.98 -2.74
N THR A 524 17.62 11.68 -2.71
CA THR A 524 16.50 11.01 -3.40
C THR A 524 15.63 10.23 -2.43
N HIS A 525 14.34 10.17 -2.73
CA HIS A 525 13.34 9.36 -2.06
C HIS A 525 12.46 8.69 -3.13
N GLY A 526 12.55 7.37 -3.28
CA GLY A 526 11.93 6.67 -4.40
C GLY A 526 12.42 7.23 -5.74
N THR A 527 11.50 7.69 -6.59
CA THR A 527 11.84 8.36 -7.87
C THR A 527 11.92 9.88 -7.79
N THR A 528 11.69 10.46 -6.60
CA THR A 528 11.66 11.90 -6.37
C THR A 528 13.03 12.38 -5.90
N GLN A 529 13.45 13.54 -6.42
CA GLN A 529 14.67 14.20 -6.00
C GLN A 529 14.36 15.38 -5.08
N HIS A 530 14.87 15.36 -3.85
CA HIS A 530 14.56 16.35 -2.80
C HIS A 530 15.60 17.49 -2.69
N GLY A 531 16.66 17.45 -3.50
CA GLY A 531 17.61 18.56 -3.62
C GLY A 531 18.93 18.12 -4.21
N ILE A 532 19.68 19.11 -4.72
CA ILE A 532 21.06 18.95 -5.21
C ILE A 532 21.91 20.00 -4.54
N GLN A 533 23.08 19.60 -4.06
CA GLN A 533 24.11 20.52 -3.63
C GLN A 533 25.38 20.34 -4.46
N SER A 534 26.01 21.45 -4.86
CA SER A 534 27.36 21.41 -5.42
C SER A 534 28.37 21.16 -4.30
N LEU A 535 29.29 20.23 -4.54
CA LEU A 535 30.40 19.94 -3.63
C LEU A 535 31.59 20.89 -3.81
N ASP A 536 31.54 21.80 -4.79
CA ASP A 536 32.47 22.93 -4.89
C ASP A 536 32.18 23.94 -3.76
N PRO A 537 33.14 24.23 -2.86
CA PRO A 537 32.94 25.18 -1.76
C PRO A 537 32.44 26.56 -2.22
N LYS A 538 32.85 27.03 -3.41
CA LYS A 538 32.43 28.33 -3.96
C LYS A 538 30.96 28.36 -4.38
N ARG A 539 30.38 27.19 -4.65
CA ARG A 539 29.00 27.00 -5.13
C ARG A 539 28.10 26.27 -4.13
N SER A 540 28.60 26.03 -2.92
CA SER A 540 27.89 25.31 -1.84
C SER A 540 26.55 25.94 -1.43
N LEU A 541 26.39 27.26 -1.61
CA LEU A 541 25.15 28.02 -1.37
C LEU A 541 24.37 28.36 -2.65
N GLU A 542 24.72 27.76 -3.80
CA GLU A 542 23.94 27.91 -5.02
C GLU A 542 22.67 27.05 -4.92
N PRO A 543 21.46 27.64 -4.95
CA PRO A 543 20.25 26.83 -4.99
C PRO A 543 20.10 26.23 -6.38
N LEU A 544 20.12 24.89 -6.44
CA LEU A 544 19.96 24.10 -7.65
C LEU A 544 18.56 23.49 -7.71
N SER A 545 18.32 22.59 -8.68
CA SER A 545 17.04 21.92 -8.93
C SER A 545 15.89 22.91 -9.15
N TYR A 546 14.71 22.66 -8.60
CA TYR A 546 13.54 23.53 -8.70
C TYR A 546 13.61 24.76 -7.77
N TYR A 547 14.64 24.86 -6.92
CA TYR A 547 14.87 26.02 -6.06
C TYR A 547 15.67 27.16 -6.73
N HIS A 548 16.01 27.00 -8.01
CA HIS A 548 16.97 27.85 -8.71
C HIS A 548 16.64 29.36 -8.66
N ARG A 549 17.67 30.22 -8.57
CA ARG A 549 17.51 31.70 -8.41
C ARG A 549 16.69 32.38 -9.51
N GLN A 550 16.65 31.79 -10.69
CA GLN A 550 15.91 32.30 -11.86
C GLN A 550 14.51 31.69 -12.01
N GLY A 551 14.23 30.64 -11.23
CA GLY A 551 12.93 29.99 -11.18
C GLY A 551 11.89 30.82 -10.42
N PRO A 552 10.66 30.29 -10.26
CA PRO A 552 9.56 31.01 -9.62
C PRO A 552 9.86 31.37 -8.15
N ILE A 553 10.31 30.41 -7.35
CA ILE A 553 10.62 30.66 -5.93
C ILE A 553 11.76 31.68 -5.73
N GLY A 554 12.76 31.68 -6.62
CA GLY A 554 13.83 32.67 -6.61
C GLY A 554 13.32 34.11 -6.80
N GLN A 555 12.25 34.30 -7.59
CA GLN A 555 11.59 35.61 -7.74
C GLN A 555 10.80 36.01 -6.50
N VAL A 556 10.13 35.05 -5.85
CA VAL A 556 9.41 35.29 -4.59
C VAL A 556 10.38 35.81 -3.52
N PHE A 557 11.51 35.13 -3.31
CA PHE A 557 12.53 35.61 -2.37
C PHE A 557 13.16 36.95 -2.79
N LYS A 558 13.30 37.21 -4.10
CA LYS A 558 13.77 38.50 -4.60
C LYS A 558 12.79 39.64 -4.31
N GLU A 559 11.49 39.39 -4.37
CA GLU A 559 10.46 40.39 -4.06
C GLU A 559 10.41 40.68 -2.55
N LEU A 560 10.43 39.63 -1.71
CA LEU A 560 10.49 39.77 -0.25
C LEU A 560 11.70 40.60 0.19
N SER A 561 12.84 40.35 -0.47
CA SER A 561 14.10 41.04 -0.26
C SER A 561 14.09 42.54 -0.59
N GLY A 562 13.18 43.00 -1.46
CA GLY A 562 13.11 44.40 -1.88
C GLY A 562 12.56 45.33 -0.80
N HIS A 563 12.02 44.79 0.29
CA HIS A 563 11.26 45.55 1.28
C HIS A 563 12.06 45.99 2.53
N ASN A 564 13.35 45.64 2.67
CA ASN A 564 14.23 45.97 3.82
C ASN A 564 13.52 45.86 5.19
N ARG A 565 12.82 44.73 5.42
CA ARG A 565 12.07 44.46 6.65
C ARG A 565 12.53 43.14 7.25
N LYS A 566 12.62 43.13 8.59
CA LYS A 566 12.68 41.88 9.35
C LYS A 566 11.54 40.99 8.90
N SER A 567 11.88 39.82 8.36
CA SER A 567 10.91 38.90 7.77
C SER A 567 11.07 37.52 8.39
N ARG A 568 9.96 36.98 8.87
CA ARG A 568 9.81 35.63 9.38
C ARG A 568 9.18 34.77 8.30
N ILE A 569 9.83 33.66 8.02
CA ILE A 569 9.53 32.80 6.89
C ILE A 569 9.23 31.41 7.44
N ALA A 570 8.03 30.90 7.19
CA ALA A 570 7.70 29.50 7.45
C ALA A 570 7.83 28.69 6.17
N ILE A 571 8.44 27.52 6.28
CA ILE A 571 8.60 26.59 5.17
C ILE A 571 8.08 25.23 5.65
N ILE A 572 7.07 24.70 4.97
CA ILE A 572 6.59 23.33 5.16
C ILE A 572 7.39 22.44 4.20
N GLY A 573 8.16 21.50 4.76
CA GLY A 573 9.17 20.70 4.07
C GLY A 573 10.59 21.24 4.27
N LEU A 574 11.57 20.33 4.35
CA LEU A 574 12.99 20.70 4.49
C LEU A 574 13.84 20.27 3.28
N GLY A 575 13.65 19.05 2.78
CA GLY A 575 14.51 18.47 1.74
C GLY A 575 15.98 18.46 2.17
N THR A 576 16.89 18.94 1.30
CA THR A 576 18.31 19.14 1.66
C THR A 576 18.58 20.45 2.41
N GLY A 577 17.54 21.23 2.73
CA GLY A 577 17.67 22.58 3.30
C GLY A 577 17.95 23.67 2.26
N THR A 578 17.78 23.40 0.96
CA THR A 578 18.14 24.33 -0.13
C THR A 578 17.59 25.74 0.06
N LEU A 579 16.35 25.89 0.56
CA LEU A 579 15.74 27.22 0.75
C LEU A 579 16.46 28.08 1.80
N ALA A 580 17.24 27.49 2.70
CA ALA A 580 18.11 28.23 3.62
C ALA A 580 19.18 29.06 2.89
N SER A 581 19.55 28.71 1.64
CA SER A 581 20.49 29.50 0.82
C SER A 581 19.97 30.89 0.42
N TYR A 582 18.67 31.16 0.61
CA TYR A 582 18.08 32.48 0.43
C TYR A 582 18.13 33.34 1.69
N GLY A 583 18.50 32.78 2.83
CA GLY A 583 18.51 33.47 4.12
C GLY A 583 19.38 34.72 4.15
N ARG A 584 18.89 35.75 4.82
CA ARG A 584 19.59 37.01 5.10
C ARG A 584 19.67 37.28 6.60
N PRO A 585 20.65 38.06 7.08
CA PRO A 585 20.86 38.30 8.52
C PRO A 585 19.68 38.90 9.29
N ASP A 586 18.76 39.59 8.62
CA ASP A 586 17.57 40.20 9.21
C ASP A 586 16.32 39.31 9.17
N GLN A 587 16.46 38.04 8.78
CA GLN A 587 15.37 37.10 8.60
C GLN A 587 15.42 35.95 9.61
N GLN A 588 14.26 35.34 9.85
CA GLN A 588 14.13 34.14 10.65
C GLN A 588 13.37 33.06 9.90
N PHE A 589 13.94 31.87 9.78
CA PHE A 589 13.37 30.73 9.07
C PHE A 589 12.84 29.70 10.06
N THR A 590 11.61 29.24 9.86
CA THR A 590 11.04 28.09 10.59
C THR A 590 10.70 27.00 9.58
N PHE A 591 11.41 25.90 9.64
CA PHE A 591 11.12 24.71 8.84
C PHE A 591 10.22 23.77 9.63
N TYR A 592 9.13 23.32 9.03
CA TYR A 592 8.27 22.26 9.55
C TYR A 592 8.54 20.99 8.76
N GLU A 593 9.12 19.99 9.40
CA GLU A 593 9.53 18.73 8.75
C GLU A 593 8.90 17.55 9.50
N ILE A 594 8.27 16.64 8.76
CA ILE A 594 7.58 15.49 9.34
C ILE A 594 8.54 14.32 9.59
N ASP A 595 9.59 14.18 8.78
CA ASP A 595 10.51 13.06 8.82
C ASP A 595 11.81 13.38 9.61
N PRO A 596 12.04 12.74 10.77
CA PRO A 596 13.27 12.92 11.53
C PRO A 596 14.53 12.56 10.74
N SER A 597 14.43 11.64 9.78
CA SER A 597 15.53 11.24 8.91
C SER A 597 15.95 12.35 7.95
N VAL A 598 14.99 13.09 7.36
CA VAL A 598 15.29 14.27 6.54
C VAL A 598 15.99 15.36 7.36
N LYS A 599 15.54 15.60 8.60
CA LYS A 599 16.23 16.51 9.54
C LYS A 599 17.67 16.06 9.80
N HIS A 600 17.88 14.78 10.09
CA HIS A 600 19.22 14.24 10.35
C HIS A 600 20.14 14.45 9.14
N ILE A 601 19.68 14.12 7.94
CA ILE A 601 20.44 14.27 6.70
C ILE A 601 20.76 15.74 6.40
N ALA A 602 19.78 16.64 6.50
CA ALA A 602 19.96 18.06 6.15
C ALA A 602 20.82 18.85 7.15
N THR A 603 20.87 18.41 8.41
CA THR A 603 21.70 19.02 9.47
C THR A 603 23.10 18.42 9.57
N ASN A 604 23.34 17.26 8.96
CA ASN A 604 24.66 16.65 8.91
C ASN A 604 25.53 17.34 7.86
N THR A 605 26.55 18.08 8.32
CA THR A 605 27.49 18.84 7.47
C THR A 605 28.34 17.98 6.56
N ASP A 606 28.52 16.69 6.89
CA ASP A 606 29.21 15.74 6.03
C ASP A 606 28.35 15.33 4.83
N LEU A 607 27.03 15.56 4.89
CA LEU A 607 26.07 15.29 3.82
C LEU A 607 25.69 16.57 3.09
N PHE A 608 25.13 17.57 3.79
CA PHE A 608 24.68 18.85 3.21
C PHE A 608 25.07 20.03 4.09
N THR A 609 25.37 21.19 3.49
CA THR A 609 25.85 22.37 4.22
C THR A 609 24.94 23.60 4.12
N PHE A 610 23.78 23.49 3.49
CA PHE A 610 22.84 24.62 3.32
C PHE A 610 22.42 25.27 4.65
N LEU A 611 22.03 24.46 5.64
CA LEU A 611 21.62 24.97 6.96
C LEU A 611 22.79 25.56 7.74
N HIS A 612 23.95 24.88 7.70
CA HIS A 612 25.16 25.36 8.37
C HIS A 612 25.64 26.71 7.81
N ASN A 613 25.57 26.88 6.49
CA ASN A 613 26.00 28.10 5.80
C ASN A 613 24.88 29.15 5.65
N CYS A 614 23.70 28.90 6.23
CA CYS A 614 22.58 29.84 6.20
C CYS A 614 22.96 31.13 6.92
N ARG A 615 22.65 32.28 6.30
CA ARG A 615 22.96 33.61 6.89
C ARG A 615 21.86 34.14 7.81
N ALA A 616 20.69 33.51 7.81
CA ALA A 616 19.54 33.85 8.65
C ALA A 616 19.50 32.96 9.89
N ASP A 617 18.84 33.43 10.94
CA ASP A 617 18.47 32.55 12.06
C ASP A 617 17.47 31.50 11.55
N TRP A 618 17.64 30.25 11.96
CA TRP A 618 16.74 29.18 11.55
C TRP A 618 16.43 28.21 12.70
N LYS A 619 15.24 27.61 12.64
CA LYS A 619 14.84 26.51 13.52
C LYS A 619 14.05 25.45 12.74
N ILE A 620 14.11 24.21 13.22
CA ILE A 620 13.34 23.08 12.68
C ILE A 620 12.35 22.64 13.73
N VAL A 621 11.06 22.63 13.38
CA VAL A 621 9.96 22.07 14.16
C VAL A 621 9.64 20.70 13.56
N LEU A 622 9.89 19.63 14.32
CA LEU A 622 9.65 18.27 13.88
C LEU A 622 8.18 17.87 14.12
N GLY A 623 7.52 17.30 13.12
CA GLY A 623 6.14 16.81 13.18
C GLY A 623 5.31 17.21 11.96
N ASP A 624 4.06 16.72 11.88
CA ASP A 624 3.14 17.13 10.84
C ASP A 624 2.92 18.65 10.89
N ALA A 625 3.19 19.32 9.76
CA ALA A 625 3.18 20.78 9.71
C ALA A 625 1.80 21.38 10.00
N ARG A 626 0.72 20.69 9.64
CA ARG A 626 -0.64 21.16 9.89
C ARG A 626 -0.92 21.21 11.39
N LEU A 627 -0.54 20.17 12.12
CA LEU A 627 -0.69 20.13 13.58
C LEU A 627 0.23 21.13 14.26
N LYS A 628 1.52 21.18 13.88
CA LYS A 628 2.50 22.07 14.51
C LYS A 628 2.27 23.55 14.23
N LEU A 629 1.59 23.89 13.14
CA LEU A 629 1.19 25.27 12.86
C LEU A 629 0.06 25.76 13.78
N GLU A 630 -0.74 24.87 14.38
CA GLU A 630 -1.78 25.29 15.34
C GLU A 630 -1.15 26.02 16.55
N ASP A 631 0.01 25.54 17.00
CA ASP A 631 0.80 26.12 18.10
C ASP A 631 1.57 27.39 17.71
N ALA A 632 1.70 27.68 16.40
CA ALA A 632 2.41 28.86 15.93
C ALA A 632 1.59 30.14 16.18
N PRO A 633 2.22 31.29 16.46
CA PRO A 633 1.51 32.55 16.66
C PRO A 633 0.79 33.01 15.38
N ASP A 634 -0.38 33.63 15.55
CA ASP A 634 -1.15 34.24 14.45
C ASP A 634 -0.47 35.51 13.93
N ASN A 635 -0.74 35.86 12.67
CA ASN A 635 -0.21 37.05 11.99
C ASN A 635 1.32 37.20 12.07
N HIS A 636 2.05 36.09 12.10
CA HIS A 636 3.47 36.05 12.42
C HIS A 636 4.37 36.02 11.18
N TYR A 637 3.96 35.33 10.12
CA TYR A 637 4.81 35.08 8.95
C TYR A 637 4.57 36.07 7.81
N GLU A 638 5.65 36.60 7.23
CA GLU A 638 5.61 37.45 6.05
C GLU A 638 5.68 36.63 4.75
N LEU A 639 6.23 35.42 4.82
CA LEU A 639 6.18 34.44 3.73
C LEU A 639 5.93 33.05 4.31
N MET A 640 4.95 32.34 3.75
CA MET A 640 4.77 30.91 3.97
C MET A 640 5.02 30.17 2.67
N VAL A 641 5.92 29.20 2.70
CA VAL A 641 6.26 28.33 1.56
C VAL A 641 5.75 26.93 1.86
N ILE A 642 4.90 26.39 1.01
CA ILE A 642 4.42 25.02 1.11
C ILE A 642 5.09 24.18 0.02
N ASP A 643 6.08 23.39 0.43
CA ASP A 643 6.89 22.54 -0.43
C ASP A 643 6.85 21.08 0.07
N ALA A 644 5.62 20.58 0.21
CA ALA A 644 5.33 19.20 0.58
C ALA A 644 4.75 18.37 -0.58
N PHE A 645 4.64 18.97 -1.77
CA PHE A 645 3.90 18.40 -2.92
C PHE A 645 4.81 17.91 -4.06
N SER A 646 6.12 18.06 -3.90
CA SER A 646 7.12 17.57 -4.87
C SER A 646 7.32 16.06 -4.80
N SER A 647 6.82 15.38 -3.75
CA SER A 647 6.76 13.93 -3.66
C SER A 647 5.62 13.34 -4.48
N ASP A 648 5.80 12.09 -4.91
CA ASP A 648 4.77 11.35 -5.67
C ASP A 648 3.43 11.25 -4.90
N ALA A 649 3.44 11.27 -3.56
CA ALA A 649 2.24 11.26 -2.72
C ALA A 649 1.84 12.67 -2.29
N ILE A 650 0.60 13.07 -2.57
CA ILE A 650 0.08 14.40 -2.24
C ILE A 650 -0.57 14.39 -0.86
N PRO A 651 -0.07 15.17 0.11
CA PRO A 651 -0.76 15.36 1.39
C PRO A 651 -2.02 16.20 1.20
N VAL A 652 -3.13 15.54 0.86
CA VAL A 652 -4.44 16.18 0.61
C VAL A 652 -4.85 17.10 1.76
N HIS A 653 -4.49 16.76 2.98
CA HIS A 653 -4.80 17.55 4.16
C HIS A 653 -4.07 18.88 4.27
N LEU A 654 -3.04 19.11 3.45
CA LEU A 654 -2.41 20.41 3.31
C LEU A 654 -3.07 21.27 2.22
N LEU A 655 -4.06 20.71 1.49
CA LEU A 655 -4.80 21.30 0.37
C LEU A 655 -6.31 21.30 0.62
N THR A 656 -6.73 21.56 1.86
CA THR A 656 -8.14 21.74 2.21
C THR A 656 -8.44 23.19 2.57
N ARG A 657 -9.72 23.54 2.54
CA ARG A 657 -10.24 24.82 3.06
C ARG A 657 -9.75 25.08 4.49
N GLU A 658 -9.81 24.06 5.35
CA GLU A 658 -9.39 24.15 6.74
C GLU A 658 -7.88 24.42 6.85
N ALA A 659 -7.06 23.76 6.01
CA ALA A 659 -5.62 24.00 5.96
C ALA A 659 -5.29 25.42 5.46
N LEU A 660 -5.94 25.87 4.37
CA LEU A 660 -5.73 27.23 3.85
C LEU A 660 -6.11 28.29 4.89
N ARG A 661 -7.22 28.11 5.62
CA ARG A 661 -7.61 29.01 6.71
C ARG A 661 -6.57 29.05 7.82
N LEU A 662 -6.00 27.90 8.19
CA LEU A 662 -4.89 27.85 9.15
C LEU A 662 -3.70 28.66 8.63
N TYR A 663 -3.26 28.46 7.38
CA TYR A 663 -2.14 29.23 6.81
C TYR A 663 -2.41 30.73 6.84
N LEU A 664 -3.61 31.16 6.44
CA LEU A 664 -4.00 32.57 6.44
C LEU A 664 -4.06 33.18 7.84
N SER A 665 -4.38 32.39 8.88
CA SER A 665 -4.35 32.87 10.28
C SER A 665 -2.92 33.13 10.77
N LYS A 666 -1.94 32.36 10.28
CA LYS A 666 -0.52 32.51 10.65
C LYS A 666 0.21 33.52 9.79
N LEU A 667 -0.31 33.82 8.59
CA LEU A 667 0.21 34.81 7.67
C LEU A 667 -0.12 36.22 8.17
N SER A 668 0.86 37.11 8.16
CA SER A 668 0.65 38.53 8.45
C SER A 668 -0.28 39.19 7.42
N GLU A 669 -0.84 40.35 7.75
CA GLU A 669 -1.76 41.07 6.85
C GLU A 669 -1.17 41.39 5.47
N LYS A 670 0.17 41.51 5.36
CA LYS A 670 0.89 41.76 4.09
C LYS A 670 1.68 40.54 3.61
N GLY A 671 1.46 39.38 4.22
CA GLY A 671 2.23 38.19 3.92
C GLY A 671 1.82 37.55 2.60
N LEU A 672 2.72 36.74 2.06
CA LEU A 672 2.53 35.99 0.83
C LEU A 672 2.54 34.49 1.11
N LEU A 673 1.61 33.75 0.52
CA LEU A 673 1.61 32.29 0.51
C LEU A 673 2.17 31.82 -0.83
N ALA A 674 3.20 30.98 -0.83
CA ALA A 674 3.78 30.35 -2.00
C ALA A 674 3.63 28.83 -1.90
N VAL A 675 3.10 28.18 -2.93
CA VAL A 675 2.80 26.75 -2.94
C VAL A 675 3.47 26.13 -4.16
N HIS A 676 4.35 25.17 -3.93
CA HIS A 676 4.96 24.37 -4.99
C HIS A 676 3.96 23.29 -5.43
N ILE A 677 3.62 23.21 -6.72
CA ILE A 677 2.63 22.22 -7.20
C ILE A 677 3.13 21.36 -8.37
N SER A 678 4.44 21.27 -8.55
CA SER A 678 5.03 20.39 -9.57
C SER A 678 4.72 18.94 -9.26
N ASN A 679 3.85 18.32 -10.05
CA ASN A 679 3.49 16.92 -9.90
C ASN A 679 3.35 16.23 -11.27
N ARG A 680 3.79 14.97 -11.35
CA ARG A 680 3.77 14.18 -12.60
C ARG A 680 2.36 13.71 -12.98
N TYR A 681 1.48 13.48 -12.00
CA TYR A 681 0.21 12.77 -12.22
C TYR A 681 -1.03 13.60 -11.89
N ILE A 682 -0.90 14.62 -11.04
CA ILE A 682 -2.03 15.38 -10.51
C ILE A 682 -1.90 16.85 -10.91
N ASP A 683 -2.99 17.41 -11.40
CA ASP A 683 -3.18 18.81 -11.69
C ASP A 683 -3.83 19.52 -10.50
N LEU A 684 -2.99 20.20 -9.71
CA LEU A 684 -3.38 20.91 -8.50
C LEU A 684 -3.78 22.37 -8.75
N GLU A 685 -3.58 22.91 -9.95
CA GLU A 685 -3.93 24.31 -10.23
C GLU A 685 -5.43 24.56 -10.00
N PRO A 686 -6.36 23.77 -10.57
CA PRO A 686 -7.79 23.99 -10.35
C PRO A 686 -8.21 23.83 -8.88
N VAL A 687 -7.50 22.98 -8.13
CA VAL A 687 -7.74 22.75 -6.69
C VAL A 687 -7.38 24.02 -5.90
N LEU A 688 -6.18 24.56 -6.11
CA LEU A 688 -5.74 25.80 -5.46
C LEU A 688 -6.57 27.00 -5.90
N GLN A 689 -6.99 27.05 -7.16
CA GLN A 689 -7.87 28.11 -7.65
C GLN A 689 -9.21 28.13 -6.92
N LYS A 690 -9.83 26.96 -6.71
CA LYS A 690 -11.08 26.85 -5.95
C LYS A 690 -10.92 27.24 -4.49
N LEU A 691 -9.82 26.84 -3.87
CA LEU A 691 -9.50 27.24 -2.50
C LEU A 691 -9.29 28.75 -2.39
N ALA A 692 -8.59 29.36 -3.36
CA ALA A 692 -8.40 30.81 -3.43
C ALA A 692 -9.73 31.55 -3.60
N GLN A 693 -10.61 31.08 -4.51
CA GLN A 693 -11.95 31.65 -4.69
C GLN A 693 -12.80 31.57 -3.41
N ASP A 694 -12.82 30.41 -2.76
CA ASP A 694 -13.57 30.16 -1.53
C ASP A 694 -13.11 31.05 -0.36
N ALA A 695 -11.79 31.31 -0.29
CA ALA A 695 -11.19 32.16 0.73
C ALA A 695 -11.13 33.66 0.35
N GLY A 696 -11.59 34.03 -0.85
CA GLY A 696 -11.52 35.41 -1.35
C GLY A 696 -10.10 35.93 -1.62
N LEU A 697 -9.16 35.05 -2.00
CA LEU A 697 -7.77 35.40 -2.28
C LEU A 697 -7.54 35.71 -3.76
N SER A 698 -6.57 36.59 -4.03
CA SER A 698 -5.97 36.72 -5.35
C SER A 698 -4.86 35.68 -5.50
N GLY A 699 -4.82 35.00 -6.65
CA GLY A 699 -3.80 33.99 -6.94
C GLY A 699 -3.15 34.17 -8.31
N ARG A 700 -1.86 33.85 -8.39
CA ARG A 700 -1.06 33.80 -9.63
C ARG A 700 -0.26 32.50 -9.68
N ILE A 701 -0.02 32.00 -10.88
CA ILE A 701 0.73 30.77 -11.13
C ILE A 701 1.83 31.03 -12.15
N ARG A 702 2.96 30.35 -12.00
CA ARG A 702 4.03 30.34 -12.98
C ARG A 702 4.56 28.92 -13.16
N ASP A 703 4.53 28.48 -14.40
CA ASP A 703 5.20 27.29 -14.91
C ASP A 703 6.60 27.70 -15.43
N ASP A 704 7.63 27.02 -14.96
CA ASP A 704 9.01 27.20 -15.44
C ASP A 704 9.46 25.91 -16.10
N ASP A 705 9.39 25.84 -17.44
CA ASP A 705 9.79 24.66 -18.23
C ASP A 705 11.23 24.77 -18.77
N GLU A 706 11.98 25.80 -18.34
CA GLU A 706 13.33 26.04 -18.86
C GLU A 706 14.40 25.20 -18.13
N ASP A 707 14.61 23.97 -18.61
CA ASP A 707 15.70 23.05 -18.18
C ASP A 707 17.06 23.34 -18.85
N ARG A 708 17.21 24.52 -19.49
CA ARG A 708 18.38 24.86 -20.32
C ARG A 708 19.69 25.09 -19.53
N LYS A 709 19.69 24.92 -18.20
CA LYS A 709 20.85 25.17 -17.32
C LYS A 709 21.22 23.92 -16.54
N ILE A 710 22.52 23.74 -16.31
CA ILE A 710 23.08 22.61 -15.56
C ILE A 710 22.40 22.52 -14.19
N HIS A 711 21.71 21.39 -13.94
CA HIS A 711 21.00 21.08 -12.70
C HIS A 711 19.89 22.07 -12.28
N LYS A 712 19.30 22.84 -13.21
CA LYS A 712 18.00 23.50 -13.00
C LYS A 712 16.91 22.55 -13.47
N TYR A 713 15.88 22.36 -12.63
CA TYR A 713 14.69 21.59 -13.01
C TYR A 713 13.48 22.49 -13.06
N GLY A 714 12.61 22.23 -14.03
CA GLY A 714 11.36 22.93 -14.16
C GLY A 714 10.46 22.79 -12.93
N SER A 715 9.66 23.82 -12.66
CA SER A 715 8.73 23.81 -11.53
C SER A 715 7.54 24.73 -11.72
N THR A 716 6.41 24.34 -11.17
CA THR A 716 5.18 25.12 -11.13
C THR A 716 4.92 25.62 -9.72
N TRP A 717 4.74 26.93 -9.59
CA TRP A 717 4.48 27.58 -8.29
C TRP A 717 3.25 28.45 -8.36
N VAL A 718 2.44 28.41 -7.30
CA VAL A 718 1.29 29.28 -7.09
C VAL A 718 1.60 30.24 -5.95
N ILE A 719 1.30 31.51 -6.13
CA ILE A 719 1.32 32.52 -5.08
C ILE A 719 -0.09 33.03 -4.79
N MET A 720 -0.41 33.22 -3.52
CA MET A 720 -1.72 33.68 -3.05
C MET A 720 -1.56 34.77 -1.98
N SER A 721 -2.45 35.75 -2.00
CA SER A 721 -2.50 36.84 -1.02
C SER A 721 -3.93 37.37 -0.87
N LYS A 722 -4.23 38.05 0.25
CA LYS A 722 -5.55 38.67 0.48
C LYS A 722 -5.82 39.81 -0.51
N ASN A 723 -4.77 40.50 -0.96
CA ASN A 723 -4.87 41.59 -1.92
C ASN A 723 -3.74 41.49 -2.95
N GLU A 724 -4.08 41.52 -4.23
CA GLU A 724 -3.14 41.47 -5.36
C GLU A 724 -1.96 42.44 -5.23
N ALA A 725 -2.17 43.64 -4.67
CA ALA A 725 -1.11 44.63 -4.43
C ALA A 725 0.02 44.11 -3.53
N GLN A 726 -0.24 43.11 -2.69
CA GLN A 726 0.73 42.50 -1.78
C GLN A 726 1.74 41.60 -2.49
N MET A 727 1.40 41.12 -3.70
CA MET A 727 2.33 40.35 -4.53
C MET A 727 3.42 41.24 -5.15
N GLY A 728 3.29 42.56 -5.04
CA GLY A 728 4.25 43.53 -5.55
C GLY A 728 4.50 43.35 -7.05
N ARG A 729 5.77 43.26 -7.45
CA ARG A 729 6.13 43.09 -8.87
C ARG A 729 5.64 41.77 -9.48
N LEU A 730 5.39 40.75 -8.65
CA LEU A 730 4.96 39.44 -9.13
C LEU A 730 3.55 39.48 -9.74
N ALA A 731 2.66 40.36 -9.28
CA ALA A 731 1.30 40.50 -9.83
C ALA A 731 1.30 40.99 -11.29
N TYR A 732 2.31 41.76 -11.69
CA TYR A 732 2.40 42.44 -12.99
C TYR A 732 3.42 41.82 -13.94
N ASP A 733 4.19 40.84 -13.47
CA ASP A 733 5.16 40.12 -14.30
C ASP A 733 4.42 39.14 -15.22
N LYS A 734 4.60 39.29 -16.54
CA LYS A 734 3.90 38.48 -17.56
C LYS A 734 4.12 36.98 -17.44
N ARG A 735 5.15 36.54 -16.71
CA ARG A 735 5.42 35.11 -16.46
C ARG A 735 4.49 34.51 -15.40
N TRP A 736 3.85 35.35 -14.58
CA TRP A 736 2.87 34.95 -13.58
C TRP A 736 1.47 35.19 -14.14
N ARG A 737 0.83 34.11 -14.58
CA ARG A 737 -0.55 34.16 -15.08
C ARG A 737 -1.56 34.04 -13.93
N GLN A 738 -2.81 34.40 -14.20
CA GLN A 738 -3.89 34.20 -13.22
C GLN A 738 -4.19 32.71 -13.06
N LEU A 739 -4.57 32.29 -11.85
CA LEU A 739 -5.01 30.92 -11.62
C LEU A 739 -6.28 30.61 -12.41
N GLU A 740 -6.24 29.51 -13.16
CA GLU A 740 -7.39 28.98 -13.88
C GLU A 740 -8.11 27.91 -13.05
N GLY A 741 -9.42 27.90 -13.15
CA GLY A 741 -10.26 26.97 -12.41
C GLY A 741 -11.26 26.27 -13.32
N ASP A 742 -11.89 25.24 -12.79
CA ASP A 742 -12.93 24.49 -13.47
C ASP A 742 -14.20 24.36 -12.62
N HIS A 743 -15.04 23.36 -12.88
CA HIS A 743 -16.28 23.11 -12.13
C HIS A 743 -16.09 22.18 -10.92
N ARG A 744 -14.85 21.90 -10.47
CA ARG A 744 -14.61 21.05 -9.30
C ARG A 744 -15.12 21.69 -8.00
N SER A 745 -15.49 20.82 -7.06
CA SER A 745 -15.85 21.21 -5.69
C SER A 745 -14.61 21.52 -4.85
N VAL A 746 -14.76 22.44 -3.89
CA VAL A 746 -13.70 22.80 -2.93
C VAL A 746 -13.37 21.58 -2.07
N TRP A 747 -12.08 21.29 -1.90
CA TRP A 747 -11.62 20.24 -1.00
C TRP A 747 -11.69 20.70 0.46
N THR A 748 -12.23 19.84 1.32
CA THR A 748 -12.35 20.01 2.76
C THR A 748 -11.80 18.77 3.47
N ASP A 749 -11.61 18.84 4.78
CA ASP A 749 -11.24 17.66 5.57
C ASP A 749 -12.24 16.51 5.45
N ASP A 750 -13.52 16.82 5.21
CA ASP A 750 -14.60 15.83 5.08
C ASP A 750 -14.78 15.36 3.62
N PHE A 751 -14.21 16.07 2.63
CA PHE A 751 -14.38 15.78 1.21
C PHE A 751 -13.18 16.17 0.34
N SER A 752 -12.68 15.21 -0.44
CA SER A 752 -11.66 15.44 -1.47
C SER A 752 -11.83 14.43 -2.60
N ASN A 753 -11.46 14.81 -3.83
CA ASN A 753 -11.62 13.96 -5.01
C ASN A 753 -10.33 13.96 -5.85
N LEU A 754 -9.42 13.03 -5.53
CA LEU A 754 -8.15 12.87 -6.23
C LEU A 754 -8.33 12.46 -7.70
N LEU A 755 -9.34 11.65 -8.01
CA LEU A 755 -9.65 11.23 -9.38
C LEU A 755 -9.92 12.42 -10.31
N SER A 756 -10.64 13.43 -9.81
CA SER A 756 -10.92 14.65 -10.58
C SER A 756 -9.67 15.48 -10.86
N ALA A 757 -8.61 15.30 -10.06
CA ALA A 757 -7.36 16.03 -10.18
C ALA A 757 -6.29 15.28 -10.97
N LEU A 758 -6.56 14.08 -11.50
CA LEU A 758 -5.61 13.41 -12.39
C LEU A 758 -5.40 14.22 -13.68
N LYS A 759 -4.15 14.39 -14.08
CA LYS A 759 -3.79 15.01 -15.36
C LYS A 759 -4.41 14.21 -16.49
N ARG A 760 -5.15 14.89 -17.36
CA ARG A 760 -5.64 14.32 -18.62
C ARG A 760 -4.45 14.30 -19.57
N SER A 761 -3.96 13.10 -19.89
CA SER A 761 -2.86 12.87 -20.85
C SER A 761 -3.25 13.31 -22.26
#